data_AF-A0A8K0UE27-F1
#
_entry.id   AF-A0A8K0UE27-F1
#
_cell.length_a   1.000
_cell.length_b   1.000
_cell.length_c   1.000
_cell.angle_alpha   90.00
_cell.angle_beta   90.00
_cell.angle_gamma   90.00
#
_symmetry.space_group_name_H-M   'P 1'
#
loop_
_entity.id
_entity.type
_entity.pdbx_description
1 polymer ?
#
loop_
_entity_poly.entity_id
_entity_poly.type
_entity_poly.pdbx_seq_one_letter_code
_entity_poly.pdbx_strand_id
1 'polypeptide(L)'
;MICSHVSVAARLVARSSTLRYGLLRTSISHSAAARHVHASPHHSPLTIPGRYAPVASHSISSAHDSSTMKSLPASILTPGQLSRAAAHAVRALTRTGAFSDALYIVNALHASPIDHVTPTTIPILEQLVQTARHQPVSVRLAAHCFLHDLLRSGRTRQAARFSEAVMSQGIYLRSRTLQALMQQLCRPLPSVFDSLGPRNWKRIQPNEVLFLDSGCVQDPSCQAAIRILEHARRYGHRRTHEMYDVLIRACLLQGEIIVASLLFALLVKEFASTRPIVDSPVPGHIDAVLPRHSKEDHERLLFSTMQLILRDVKSIHLRDPRDSLDERRLESSLQALANLAMLLEQEEFVLGNVSSLLRALYSCPKTDTRVWIIRNGKSTQVAAYPFFQEVLLRILQRMKSYPVGPPLPLMELASYNTLLSYALRHRLSPSMATDVLEHMTNRRQPPLQPSIATYNILFRSATLLRLPYIPEQLLSALQIEFNHGESQTSSSSLVISCDIGESPVGMQRETLRIPETLLKAFSSLKPDLYTLTSYISHITATGNPHGVKELVFHLLPELAVLFRSGVNASTKSKLHYLCLKRSVRYGPYFFTVVLNALVKAGLTGLAERIWILAQQAQYASSIPEFALGGEQWRLGIEAYTVLMQGYAAEASRTVRVRRHSKHMARAVGFGWSLYTRKQLRAGKARHVIGRRLAMLLYRTVLFEDKTMFKSLLRIRGGLHGTGSISPLPPPLPDSRFFNAALDALCPRRSSAEMRHRPTVTRNTSWAFMTRRTPLQQVAHGITSAGYRLPKSLQELVECDDIVYSKPSTRLDRSPYAFSSASHPPDSNRLPITNTRSIPIRPRRSPRGMRKKWGGHRIMLHR
;
A
#
# COMPACT_ATOMS: atom_id res chain seq x y z
N MET A 1 -34.67 -50.34 -3.05
CA MET A 1 -34.19 -49.51 -1.92
C MET A 1 -33.62 -48.23 -2.54
N ILE A 2 -34.47 -47.25 -2.87
CA ILE A 2 -34.82 -46.06 -2.05
C ILE A 2 -33.62 -45.09 -1.94
N CYS A 3 -33.62 -43.80 -2.33
CA CYS A 3 -34.43 -42.89 -3.19
C CYS A 3 -33.63 -41.56 -3.32
N SER A 4 -33.84 -40.62 -4.26
CA SER A 4 -34.52 -40.55 -5.57
C SER A 4 -34.09 -39.25 -6.31
N HIS A 5 -34.45 -39.07 -7.59
CA HIS A 5 -34.34 -37.80 -8.32
C HIS A 5 -35.66 -37.01 -8.24
N VAL A 6 -35.66 -35.74 -7.80
CA VAL A 6 -36.59 -34.68 -8.27
C VAL A 6 -35.97 -33.29 -8.07
N SER A 7 -35.88 -32.47 -9.13
CA SER A 7 -36.54 -31.15 -9.24
C SER A 7 -35.79 -30.18 -10.17
N VAL A 8 -36.46 -29.82 -11.27
CA VAL A 8 -36.11 -28.70 -12.16
C VAL A 8 -37.35 -27.78 -12.22
N ALA A 9 -37.09 -26.47 -12.35
CA ALA A 9 -38.03 -25.37 -12.59
C ALA A 9 -38.77 -24.74 -11.39
N ALA A 10 -38.44 -23.46 -11.10
CA ALA A 10 -39.44 -22.37 -11.12
C ALA A 10 -38.81 -20.95 -11.04
N ARG A 11 -39.04 -20.16 -12.10
CA ARG A 11 -39.36 -18.70 -12.14
C ARG A 11 -38.34 -17.63 -11.65
N LEU A 12 -37.81 -16.90 -12.63
CA LEU A 12 -38.08 -15.46 -12.87
C LEU A 12 -38.60 -14.59 -11.69
N VAL A 13 -37.83 -13.56 -11.31
CA VAL A 13 -38.15 -12.10 -11.46
C VAL A 13 -37.07 -11.23 -10.77
N ALA A 14 -36.92 -9.97 -11.23
CA ALA A 14 -36.21 -8.83 -10.59
C ALA A 14 -34.72 -8.54 -10.91
N ARG A 15 -34.54 -7.70 -11.96
CA ARG A 15 -33.92 -6.36 -11.89
C ARG A 15 -32.42 -6.17 -11.54
N SER A 16 -31.70 -5.78 -12.61
CA SER A 16 -31.15 -4.40 -12.78
C SER A 16 -29.68 -4.08 -12.40
N SER A 17 -28.98 -3.58 -13.41
CA SER A 17 -27.90 -2.57 -13.34
C SER A 17 -26.66 -2.81 -12.47
N THR A 18 -25.55 -3.22 -13.11
CA THR A 18 -24.19 -2.88 -12.67
C THR A 18 -23.42 -2.17 -13.79
N LEU A 19 -23.63 -0.86 -13.92
CA LEU A 19 -22.80 0.01 -14.75
C LEU A 19 -21.39 0.12 -14.15
N ARG A 20 -20.42 -0.61 -14.71
CA ARG A 20 -19.00 -0.42 -14.40
C ARG A 20 -18.42 0.71 -15.24
N TYR A 21 -18.16 1.86 -14.61
CA TYR A 21 -17.31 2.90 -15.19
C TYR A 21 -15.85 2.43 -15.20
N GLY A 22 -15.37 2.02 -16.37
CA GLY A 22 -13.94 1.82 -16.63
C GLY A 22 -13.30 3.14 -17.07
N LEU A 23 -12.61 3.85 -16.16
CA LEU A 23 -11.81 5.02 -16.52
C LEU A 23 -10.45 4.58 -17.09
N LEU A 24 -10.32 4.72 -18.40
CA LEU A 24 -9.06 4.56 -19.14
C LEU A 24 -8.04 5.59 -18.68
N ARG A 25 -6.82 5.14 -18.32
CA ARG A 25 -5.63 5.99 -18.28
C ARG A 25 -4.86 5.83 -19.58
N THR A 26 -5.05 6.76 -20.51
CA THR A 26 -4.15 6.94 -21.66
C THR A 26 -2.96 7.80 -21.23
N SER A 27 -1.75 7.27 -21.34
CA SER A 27 -0.52 8.04 -21.18
C SER A 27 -0.13 8.64 -22.53
N ILE A 28 -0.42 9.92 -22.74
CA ILE A 28 0.07 10.65 -23.91
C ILE A 28 1.35 11.37 -23.52
N SER A 29 2.44 11.04 -24.21
CA SER A 29 3.70 11.77 -24.17
C SER A 29 3.71 12.82 -25.28
N HIS A 30 3.73 14.11 -24.94
CA HIS A 30 3.89 15.18 -25.92
C HIS A 30 5.37 15.57 -26.07
N SER A 31 5.92 15.28 -27.24
CA SER A 31 7.06 16.01 -27.78
C SER A 31 6.55 17.30 -28.42
N ALA A 32 7.25 18.42 -28.22
CA ALA A 32 6.87 19.70 -28.78
C ALA A 32 7.32 19.84 -30.25
N ALA A 33 6.42 20.31 -31.10
CA ALA A 33 6.74 20.92 -32.40
C ALA A 33 5.63 21.91 -32.73
N ALA A 34 5.97 23.17 -32.98
CA ALA A 34 5.01 24.24 -33.24
C ALA A 34 4.57 24.28 -34.71
N ARG A 35 3.33 24.69 -34.98
CA ARG A 35 2.90 25.40 -36.20
C ARG A 35 1.52 26.05 -36.04
N HIS A 36 1.18 26.92 -36.98
CA HIS A 36 0.22 28.02 -36.85
C HIS A 36 -1.26 27.64 -36.76
N VAL A 37 -1.95 28.52 -36.02
CA VAL A 37 -3.35 28.95 -36.11
C VAL A 37 -3.99 28.79 -37.50
N HIS A 38 -5.19 28.19 -37.53
CA HIS A 38 -6.33 28.69 -38.32
C HIS A 38 -7.64 28.38 -37.57
N ALA A 39 -8.62 29.28 -37.67
CA ALA A 39 -9.89 29.20 -36.95
C ALA A 39 -11.05 28.80 -37.87
N SER A 40 -11.97 27.97 -37.37
CA SER A 40 -13.44 28.16 -37.51
C SER A 40 -14.23 26.99 -36.88
N PRO A 41 -15.54 27.15 -36.58
CA PRO A 41 -16.22 26.33 -35.58
C PRO A 41 -17.21 25.32 -36.16
N HIS A 42 -17.25 24.11 -35.57
CA HIS A 42 -18.43 23.23 -35.64
C HIS A 42 -18.58 22.39 -34.37
N HIS A 43 -19.62 22.68 -33.58
CA HIS A 43 -20.15 21.75 -32.58
C HIS A 43 -21.67 21.69 -32.68
N SER A 44 -22.17 20.67 -33.38
CA SER A 44 -23.57 20.25 -33.31
C SER A 44 -23.85 19.60 -31.94
N PRO A 45 -24.92 19.97 -31.23
CA PRO A 45 -25.32 19.28 -30.01
C PRO A 45 -26.06 17.96 -30.32
N LEU A 46 -25.77 16.93 -29.52
CA LEU A 46 -26.46 15.64 -29.57
C LEU A 46 -27.85 15.72 -28.94
N THR A 47 -28.89 15.43 -29.73
CA THR A 47 -30.29 15.39 -29.28
C THR A 47 -30.58 14.13 -28.46
N ILE A 48 -31.11 14.30 -27.24
CA ILE A 48 -31.70 13.22 -26.45
C ILE A 48 -33.23 13.34 -26.53
N PRO A 49 -33.99 12.28 -26.88
CA PRO A 49 -35.44 12.37 -27.06
C PRO A 49 -36.17 12.38 -25.70
N GLY A 50 -36.42 13.58 -25.18
CA GLY A 50 -37.32 13.79 -24.04
C GLY A 50 -38.76 14.03 -24.49
N ARG A 51 -39.66 13.05 -24.29
CA ARG A 51 -41.11 13.28 -24.42
C ARG A 51 -41.56 14.31 -23.37
N TYR A 52 -41.87 15.52 -23.82
CA TYR A 52 -42.72 16.46 -23.11
C TYR A 52 -43.88 16.88 -24.02
N ALA A 53 -45.10 16.83 -23.49
CA ALA A 53 -46.27 17.37 -24.18
C ALA A 53 -46.20 18.90 -24.19
N PRO A 54 -46.71 19.58 -25.24
CA PRO A 54 -46.73 21.03 -25.28
C PRO A 54 -47.76 21.57 -24.28
N VAL A 55 -47.29 22.31 -23.27
CA VAL A 55 -48.16 23.21 -22.50
C VAL A 55 -48.28 24.50 -23.33
N ALA A 56 -49.49 24.87 -23.71
CA ALA A 56 -49.77 26.04 -24.52
C ALA A 56 -49.26 27.32 -23.83
N SER A 57 -48.49 28.11 -24.58
CA SER A 57 -48.05 29.44 -24.18
C SER A 57 -49.20 30.43 -24.33
N HIS A 58 -50.00 30.61 -23.28
CA HIS A 58 -50.92 31.75 -23.20
C HIS A 58 -50.13 33.02 -22.92
N SER A 59 -50.05 33.89 -23.93
CA SER A 59 -49.67 35.29 -23.78
C SER A 59 -50.71 36.01 -22.91
N ILE A 60 -50.37 36.28 -21.66
CA ILE A 60 -51.19 37.13 -20.78
C ILE A 60 -50.96 38.58 -21.23
N SER A 61 -51.93 39.11 -21.98
CA SER A 61 -52.01 40.54 -22.27
C SER A 61 -52.31 41.30 -20.98
N SER A 62 -51.52 42.33 -20.68
CA SER A 62 -51.77 43.23 -19.55
C SER A 62 -52.83 44.26 -19.92
N ALA A 63 -54.11 43.91 -19.74
CA ALA A 63 -55.18 44.90 -19.64
C ALA A 63 -55.36 45.29 -18.16
N HIS A 64 -55.22 46.57 -17.85
CA HIS A 64 -55.57 47.11 -16.55
C HIS A 64 -57.09 47.11 -16.38
N ASP A 65 -57.61 46.16 -15.61
CA ASP A 65 -58.97 46.24 -15.07
C ASP A 65 -58.87 46.29 -13.55
N SER A 66 -58.80 47.50 -13.01
CA SER A 66 -58.84 47.79 -11.57
C SER A 66 -60.26 47.62 -11.03
N SER A 67 -60.78 46.40 -11.17
CA SER A 67 -62.07 45.98 -10.64
C SER A 67 -61.92 45.52 -9.19
N THR A 68 -62.88 45.95 -8.38
CA THR A 68 -62.92 45.87 -6.93
C THR A 68 -62.68 44.45 -6.42
N MET A 69 -61.46 44.14 -5.97
CA MET A 69 -61.21 42.96 -5.14
C MET A 69 -62.01 43.12 -3.84
N LYS A 70 -63.21 42.51 -3.81
CA LYS A 70 -63.94 42.28 -2.57
C LYS A 70 -62.97 41.64 -1.60
N SER A 71 -62.71 42.33 -0.49
CA SER A 71 -61.90 41.82 0.60
C SER A 71 -62.54 40.53 1.10
N LEU A 72 -62.01 39.39 0.65
CA LEU A 72 -62.24 38.12 1.31
C LEU A 72 -61.97 38.39 2.80
N PRO A 73 -62.93 38.10 3.70
CA PRO A 73 -62.70 38.31 5.12
C PRO A 73 -61.41 37.57 5.46
N ALA A 74 -60.51 38.23 6.18
CA ALA A 74 -59.18 37.72 6.48
C ALA A 74 -59.28 36.47 7.38
N SER A 75 -59.66 35.35 6.77
CA SER A 75 -59.87 34.07 7.40
C SER A 75 -58.56 33.70 8.05
N ILE A 76 -58.55 33.72 9.38
CA ILE A 76 -57.34 33.80 10.19
C ILE A 76 -56.42 32.64 9.81
N LEU A 77 -55.44 32.92 8.94
CA LEU A 77 -54.54 31.90 8.43
C LEU A 77 -53.69 31.44 9.60
N THR A 78 -53.80 30.17 9.96
CA THR A 78 -53.00 29.59 11.04
C THR A 78 -51.51 29.85 10.77
N PRO A 79 -50.66 30.00 11.80
CA PRO A 79 -49.22 30.20 11.61
C PRO A 79 -48.55 29.11 10.74
N GLY A 80 -49.11 27.89 10.75
CA GLY A 80 -48.72 26.80 9.87
C GLY A 80 -49.12 26.98 8.40
N GLN A 81 -50.29 27.58 8.12
CA GLN A 81 -50.67 28.00 6.76
C GLN A 81 -49.81 29.16 6.27
N LEU A 82 -49.57 30.19 7.10
CA LEU A 82 -48.70 31.32 6.77
C LEU A 82 -47.26 30.87 6.44
N SER A 83 -46.68 29.99 7.27
CA SER A 83 -45.34 29.41 7.01
C SER A 83 -45.29 28.63 5.68
N ARG A 84 -46.36 27.90 5.32
CA ARG A 84 -46.47 27.22 4.02
C ARG A 84 -46.65 28.19 2.85
N ALA A 85 -47.46 29.23 3.01
CA ALA A 85 -47.70 30.25 1.99
C ALA A 85 -46.42 31.03 1.67
N ALA A 86 -45.70 31.51 2.69
CA ALA A 86 -44.41 32.16 2.53
C ALA A 86 -43.36 31.22 1.90
N ALA A 87 -43.31 29.95 2.32
CA ALA A 87 -42.44 28.96 1.71
C ALA A 87 -42.78 28.65 0.24
N HIS A 88 -44.03 28.86 -0.19
CA HIS A 88 -44.43 28.79 -1.59
C HIS A 88 -44.03 30.06 -2.37
N ALA A 89 -44.26 31.25 -1.79
CA ALA A 89 -43.84 32.53 -2.37
C ALA A 89 -42.32 32.58 -2.61
N VAL A 90 -41.52 32.15 -1.63
CA VAL A 90 -40.06 32.01 -1.76
C VAL A 90 -39.66 31.11 -2.94
N ARG A 91 -40.36 29.98 -3.15
CA ARG A 91 -40.10 29.09 -4.31
C ARG A 91 -40.52 29.74 -5.64
N ALA A 92 -41.61 30.50 -5.66
CA ALA A 92 -42.06 31.19 -6.86
C ALA A 92 -41.05 32.28 -7.28
N LEU A 93 -40.65 33.13 -6.34
CA LEU A 93 -39.68 34.21 -6.56
C LEU A 93 -38.28 33.70 -6.91
N THR A 94 -37.80 32.62 -6.28
CA THR A 94 -36.51 32.03 -6.67
C THR A 94 -36.54 31.35 -8.05
N ARG A 95 -37.69 30.84 -8.51
CA ARG A 95 -37.86 30.35 -9.90
C ARG A 95 -37.83 31.47 -10.93
N THR A 96 -38.36 32.65 -10.62
CA THR A 96 -38.27 33.83 -11.50
C THR A 96 -36.93 34.57 -11.40
N GLY A 97 -36.04 34.15 -10.50
CA GLY A 97 -34.74 34.80 -10.28
C GLY A 97 -34.76 35.98 -9.30
N ALA A 98 -35.92 36.29 -8.70
CA ALA A 98 -36.13 37.32 -7.68
C ALA A 98 -35.62 36.88 -6.30
N PHE A 99 -34.31 36.60 -6.19
CA PHE A 99 -33.67 36.13 -4.95
C PHE A 99 -33.65 37.19 -3.83
N SER A 100 -33.64 38.49 -4.18
CA SER A 100 -33.78 39.61 -3.23
C SER A 100 -35.09 39.53 -2.46
N ASP A 101 -36.17 39.35 -3.18
CA ASP A 101 -37.54 39.45 -2.67
C ASP A 101 -37.87 38.20 -1.85
N ALA A 102 -37.39 37.04 -2.32
CA ALA A 102 -37.42 35.79 -1.56
C ALA A 102 -36.64 35.90 -0.23
N LEU A 103 -35.48 36.57 -0.22
CA LEU A 103 -34.72 36.83 1.02
C LEU A 103 -35.45 37.83 1.93
N TYR A 104 -36.06 38.86 1.35
CA TYR A 104 -36.88 39.82 2.09
C TYR A 104 -38.05 39.15 2.81
N ILE A 105 -38.79 38.23 2.17
CA ILE A 105 -39.83 37.44 2.84
C ILE A 105 -39.25 36.69 4.05
N VAL A 106 -38.11 36.02 3.89
CA VAL A 106 -37.50 35.24 5.00
C VAL A 106 -37.09 36.16 6.15
N ASN A 107 -36.48 37.32 5.85
CA ASN A 107 -36.07 38.29 6.86
C ASN A 107 -37.27 38.95 7.56
N ALA A 108 -38.35 39.26 6.83
CA ALA A 108 -39.58 39.82 7.38
C ALA A 108 -40.29 38.82 8.31
N LEU A 109 -40.31 37.53 7.98
CA LEU A 109 -40.77 36.48 8.89
C LEU A 109 -39.89 36.34 10.15
N HIS A 110 -38.59 36.62 10.05
CA HIS A 110 -37.71 36.61 11.22
C HIS A 110 -37.91 37.86 12.10
N ALA A 111 -38.20 39.01 11.50
CA ALA A 111 -38.49 40.27 12.20
C ALA A 111 -39.94 40.36 12.74
N SER A 112 -40.83 39.43 12.38
CA SER A 112 -42.22 39.32 12.85
C SER A 112 -42.42 39.57 14.37
N PRO A 113 -41.55 39.10 15.29
CA PRO A 113 -41.67 39.36 16.73
C PRO A 113 -41.12 40.72 17.21
N ILE A 114 -40.68 41.61 16.32
CA ILE A 114 -39.94 42.85 16.64
C ILE A 114 -40.65 44.04 15.98
N ASP A 115 -41.30 44.89 16.78
CA ASP A 115 -42.40 45.78 16.39
C ASP A 115 -42.11 46.92 15.36
N HIS A 116 -40.90 47.07 14.84
CA HIS A 116 -40.47 48.33 14.19
C HIS A 116 -39.80 48.16 12.81
N VAL A 117 -40.58 47.82 11.78
CA VAL A 117 -40.14 47.93 10.36
C VAL A 117 -41.24 48.56 9.50
N THR A 118 -40.93 49.66 8.81
CA THR A 118 -41.82 50.29 7.81
C THR A 118 -41.81 49.50 6.49
N PRO A 119 -42.98 49.29 5.83
CA PRO A 119 -43.08 48.45 4.63
C PRO A 119 -42.59 49.14 3.34
N THR A 120 -42.22 48.35 2.34
CA THR A 120 -41.89 48.82 0.97
C THR A 120 -42.70 48.09 -0.11
N THR A 121 -43.59 48.85 -0.78
CA THR A 121 -43.98 48.85 -2.20
C THR A 121 -44.46 47.58 -2.94
N ILE A 122 -44.47 46.36 -2.38
CA ILE A 122 -45.06 45.18 -3.07
C ILE A 122 -46.34 44.71 -2.33
N PRO A 123 -47.55 45.01 -2.82
CA PRO A 123 -48.80 44.88 -2.03
C PRO A 123 -49.13 43.43 -1.60
N ILE A 124 -48.85 42.43 -2.45
CA ILE A 124 -49.08 41.01 -2.11
C ILE A 124 -48.08 40.53 -1.03
N LEU A 125 -46.83 41.01 -1.10
CA LEU A 125 -45.82 40.73 -0.08
C LEU A 125 -46.20 41.42 1.24
N GLU A 126 -46.68 42.66 1.14
CA GLU A 126 -47.06 43.49 2.28
C GLU A 126 -48.21 42.86 3.07
N GLN A 127 -49.26 42.36 2.41
CA GLN A 127 -50.35 41.66 3.09
C GLN A 127 -49.85 40.41 3.87
N LEU A 128 -48.92 39.64 3.31
CA LEU A 128 -48.34 38.46 3.96
C LEU A 128 -47.45 38.87 5.15
N VAL A 129 -46.67 39.94 5.01
CA VAL A 129 -45.81 40.49 6.07
C VAL A 129 -46.63 41.15 7.19
N GLN A 130 -47.65 41.94 6.88
CA GLN A 130 -48.57 42.54 7.84
C GLN A 130 -49.29 41.44 8.65
N THR A 131 -49.83 40.42 7.99
CA THR A 131 -50.47 39.28 8.69
C THR A 131 -49.49 38.56 9.61
N ALA A 132 -48.22 38.42 9.21
CA ALA A 132 -47.18 37.81 10.04
C ALA A 132 -46.70 38.68 11.22
N ARG A 133 -46.99 39.98 11.28
CA ARG A 133 -46.69 40.81 12.47
C ARG A 133 -47.59 40.47 13.66
N HIS A 134 -48.83 40.07 13.38
CA HIS A 134 -49.82 39.82 14.43
C HIS A 134 -49.75 38.40 15.03
N GLN A 135 -48.96 37.49 14.44
CA GLN A 135 -48.80 36.12 14.93
C GLN A 135 -47.37 35.59 14.67
N PRO A 136 -46.71 34.92 15.62
CA PRO A 136 -45.36 34.38 15.42
C PRO A 136 -45.37 33.23 14.39
N VAL A 137 -44.86 33.49 13.19
CA VAL A 137 -44.77 32.51 12.09
C VAL A 137 -43.41 31.82 12.07
N SER A 138 -43.38 30.50 11.95
CA SER A 138 -42.11 29.75 11.86
C SER A 138 -41.38 30.01 10.53
N VAL A 139 -40.29 30.79 10.59
CA VAL A 139 -39.35 31.08 9.48
C VAL A 139 -38.74 29.81 8.87
N ARG A 140 -38.64 28.74 9.67
CA ARG A 140 -37.84 27.55 9.38
C ARG A 140 -38.12 26.94 8.00
N LEU A 141 -39.39 26.84 7.59
CA LEU A 141 -39.75 26.24 6.31
C LEU A 141 -39.34 27.12 5.11
N ALA A 142 -39.58 28.43 5.20
CA ALA A 142 -39.20 29.40 4.17
C ALA A 142 -37.67 29.46 3.98
N ALA A 143 -36.91 29.51 5.09
CA ALA A 143 -35.45 29.45 5.05
C ALA A 143 -34.90 28.15 4.42
N HIS A 144 -35.55 27.00 4.67
CA HIS A 144 -35.18 25.75 4.01
C HIS A 144 -35.44 25.79 2.50
N CYS A 145 -36.58 26.33 2.06
CA CYS A 145 -36.86 26.50 0.63
C CYS A 145 -35.78 27.36 -0.04
N PHE A 146 -35.55 28.56 0.50
CA PHE A 146 -34.58 29.51 -0.05
C PHE A 146 -33.18 28.90 -0.19
N LEU A 147 -32.68 28.19 0.83
CA LEU A 147 -31.38 27.52 0.74
C LEU A 147 -31.35 26.44 -0.35
N HIS A 148 -32.39 25.60 -0.45
CA HIS A 148 -32.45 24.56 -1.48
C HIS A 148 -32.54 25.16 -2.89
N ASP A 149 -33.21 26.31 -3.06
CA ASP A 149 -33.32 26.99 -4.35
C ASP A 149 -32.03 27.77 -4.72
N LEU A 150 -31.30 28.30 -3.74
CA LEU A 150 -29.91 28.77 -3.94
C LEU A 150 -28.96 27.63 -4.36
N LEU A 151 -29.13 26.43 -3.79
CA LEU A 151 -28.32 25.26 -4.17
C LEU A 151 -28.65 24.76 -5.58
N ARG A 152 -29.94 24.71 -5.96
CA ARG A 152 -30.38 24.33 -7.32
C ARG A 152 -29.89 25.31 -8.39
N SER A 153 -29.84 26.60 -8.08
CA SER A 153 -29.34 27.66 -8.97
C SER A 153 -27.81 27.78 -8.98
N GLY A 154 -27.07 26.88 -8.32
CA GLY A 154 -25.60 26.89 -8.29
C GLY A 154 -24.98 28.01 -7.45
N ARG A 155 -25.78 28.78 -6.70
CA ARG A 155 -25.37 29.92 -5.88
C ARG A 155 -24.78 29.49 -4.52
N THR A 156 -23.87 28.52 -4.54
CA THR A 156 -23.34 27.82 -3.35
C THR A 156 -22.72 28.76 -2.31
N ARG A 157 -21.98 29.80 -2.74
CA ARG A 157 -21.41 30.83 -1.85
C ARG A 157 -22.49 31.66 -1.12
N GLN A 158 -23.60 31.96 -1.79
CA GLN A 158 -24.73 32.66 -1.17
C GLN A 158 -25.47 31.73 -0.21
N ALA A 159 -25.67 30.46 -0.59
CA ALA A 159 -26.24 29.44 0.29
C ALA A 159 -25.41 29.26 1.58
N ALA A 160 -24.07 29.23 1.48
CA ALA A 160 -23.18 29.14 2.64
C ALA A 160 -23.37 30.33 3.60
N ARG A 161 -23.23 31.57 3.11
CA ARG A 161 -23.42 32.79 3.92
C ARG A 161 -24.81 32.88 4.55
N PHE A 162 -25.85 32.54 3.78
CA PHE A 162 -27.22 32.50 4.29
C PHE A 162 -27.38 31.43 5.39
N SER A 163 -26.75 30.25 5.25
CA SER A 163 -26.79 29.24 6.31
C SER A 163 -26.04 29.68 7.57
N GLU A 164 -24.91 30.36 7.46
CA GLU A 164 -24.17 30.92 8.60
C GLU A 164 -25.05 31.92 9.38
N ALA A 165 -25.73 32.83 8.66
CA ALA A 165 -26.66 33.80 9.24
C ALA A 165 -27.88 33.15 9.92
N VAL A 166 -28.56 32.22 9.23
CA VAL A 166 -29.73 31.49 9.74
C VAL A 166 -29.39 30.67 10.99
N MET A 167 -28.21 30.05 11.04
CA MET A 167 -27.72 29.37 12.25
C MET A 167 -27.43 30.36 13.40
N SER A 168 -26.84 31.53 13.10
CA SER A 168 -26.58 32.56 14.12
C SER A 168 -27.85 33.19 14.70
N GLN A 169 -28.95 33.18 13.96
CA GLN A 169 -30.29 33.58 14.38
C GLN A 169 -31.04 32.47 15.18
N GLY A 170 -30.38 31.34 15.49
CA GLY A 170 -31.00 30.22 16.21
C GLY A 170 -32.00 29.39 15.39
N ILE A 171 -32.13 29.63 14.07
CA ILE A 171 -33.10 28.92 13.23
C ILE A 171 -32.56 27.52 12.89
N TYR A 172 -33.13 26.48 13.52
CA TYR A 172 -32.63 25.11 13.37
C TYR A 172 -32.76 24.53 11.93
N LEU A 173 -31.62 24.45 11.23
CA LEU A 173 -31.47 23.76 9.94
C LEU A 173 -31.52 22.22 10.11
N ARG A 174 -32.27 21.52 9.25
CA ARG A 174 -32.30 20.05 9.21
C ARG A 174 -30.96 19.50 8.68
N SER A 175 -30.50 18.39 9.25
CA SER A 175 -29.24 17.73 8.85
C SER A 175 -29.16 17.42 7.35
N ARG A 176 -30.23 16.91 6.72
CA ARG A 176 -30.29 16.68 5.27
C ARG A 176 -30.04 17.94 4.42
N THR A 177 -30.44 19.11 4.92
CA THR A 177 -30.23 20.40 4.25
C THR A 177 -28.76 20.83 4.36
N LEU A 178 -28.17 20.71 5.54
CA LEU A 178 -26.73 20.93 5.74
C LEU A 178 -25.90 19.93 4.91
N GLN A 179 -26.30 18.65 4.85
CA GLN A 179 -25.63 17.63 4.03
C GLN A 179 -25.66 17.95 2.54
N ALA A 180 -26.81 18.41 2.00
CA ALA A 180 -26.92 18.85 0.62
C ALA A 180 -26.04 20.08 0.32
N LEU A 181 -25.96 21.04 1.26
CA LEU A 181 -25.07 22.20 1.18
C LEU A 181 -23.60 21.76 1.15
N MET A 182 -23.19 20.88 2.06
CA MET A 182 -21.83 20.31 2.10
C MET A 182 -21.49 19.58 0.80
N GLN A 183 -22.41 18.79 0.24
CA GLN A 183 -22.22 18.07 -1.03
C GLN A 183 -22.00 19.02 -2.23
N GLN A 184 -22.68 20.18 -2.28
CA GLN A 184 -22.46 21.16 -3.34
C GLN A 184 -21.19 21.98 -3.14
N LEU A 185 -20.82 22.32 -1.90
CA LEU A 185 -19.58 23.03 -1.58
C LEU A 185 -18.33 22.17 -1.80
N CYS A 186 -18.40 20.88 -1.50
CA CYS A 186 -17.29 19.94 -1.63
C CYS A 186 -17.23 19.23 -3.00
N ARG A 187 -18.01 19.71 -4.00
CA ARG A 187 -18.04 19.12 -5.34
C ARG A 187 -16.74 19.48 -6.07
N PRO A 188 -15.95 18.50 -6.57
CA PRO A 188 -14.67 18.78 -7.20
C PRO A 188 -14.85 19.61 -8.47
N LEU A 189 -14.21 20.79 -8.50
CA LEU A 189 -14.16 21.67 -9.67
C LEU A 189 -13.05 21.21 -10.63
N PRO A 190 -13.35 20.85 -11.89
CA PRO A 190 -12.36 20.26 -12.80
C PRO A 190 -11.13 21.13 -13.11
N SER A 191 -11.24 22.45 -13.03
CA SER A 191 -10.25 23.42 -13.53
C SER A 191 -9.17 23.86 -12.53
N VAL A 192 -9.27 23.44 -11.26
CA VAL A 192 -8.45 24.03 -10.17
C VAL A 192 -7.23 23.18 -9.81
N PHE A 193 -7.19 21.90 -10.21
CA PHE A 193 -6.14 20.95 -9.81
C PHE A 193 -4.74 21.27 -10.36
N ASP A 194 -4.64 22.00 -11.49
CA ASP A 194 -3.36 22.35 -12.11
C ASP A 194 -2.81 23.71 -11.64
N SER A 195 -3.65 24.57 -11.03
CA SER A 195 -3.29 25.96 -10.68
C SER A 195 -3.01 26.19 -9.20
N LEU A 196 -3.49 25.33 -8.30
CA LEU A 196 -3.12 25.39 -6.87
C LEU A 196 -1.75 24.76 -6.62
N GLY A 197 -0.70 25.56 -6.79
CA GLY A 197 0.63 25.24 -6.27
C GLY A 197 0.60 24.98 -4.75
N PRO A 198 1.42 24.04 -4.23
CA PRO A 198 1.38 23.69 -2.81
C PRO A 198 1.75 24.89 -1.95
N ARG A 199 0.88 25.23 -0.98
CA ARG A 199 1.05 26.35 -0.02
C ARG A 199 2.48 26.39 0.54
N ASN A 200 3.00 27.58 0.83
CA ASN A 200 4.27 27.74 1.54
C ASN A 200 4.06 27.40 3.03
N TRP A 201 3.91 26.10 3.36
CA TRP A 201 3.67 25.60 4.72
C TRP A 201 4.75 26.02 5.74
N LYS A 202 5.93 26.45 5.28
CA LYS A 202 7.01 27.02 6.11
C LYS A 202 6.64 28.31 6.87
N ARG A 203 5.50 28.95 6.58
CA ARG A 203 4.98 30.11 7.33
C ARG A 203 3.86 29.77 8.32
N ILE A 204 3.38 28.54 8.34
CA ILE A 204 2.16 28.16 9.07
C ILE A 204 2.48 27.99 10.56
N GLN A 205 1.69 28.67 11.40
CA GLN A 205 1.91 28.72 12.84
C GLN A 205 1.55 27.38 13.51
N PRO A 206 2.12 27.05 14.70
CA PRO A 206 1.75 25.84 15.45
C PRO A 206 0.24 25.63 15.60
N ASN A 207 -0.50 26.72 15.80
CA ASN A 207 -1.94 26.66 16.03
C ASN A 207 -2.72 26.21 14.78
N GLU A 208 -2.30 26.65 13.59
CA GLU A 208 -2.91 26.31 12.29
C GLU A 208 -2.67 24.83 11.90
N VAL A 209 -1.67 24.17 12.48
CA VAL A 209 -1.34 22.77 12.18
C VAL A 209 -2.06 21.78 13.10
N LEU A 210 -2.36 22.22 14.33
CA LEU A 210 -2.87 21.39 15.42
C LEU A 210 -4.35 21.61 15.72
N PHE A 211 -4.88 22.78 15.35
CA PHE A 211 -6.30 23.11 15.43
C PHE A 211 -6.83 23.35 14.02
N LEU A 212 -8.05 22.89 13.76
CA LEU A 212 -8.73 23.22 12.52
C LEU A 212 -9.19 24.68 12.59
N ASP A 213 -8.58 25.54 11.78
CA ASP A 213 -9.10 26.85 11.43
C ASP A 213 -9.46 26.86 9.94
N SER A 214 -10.62 27.43 9.61
CA SER A 214 -11.05 27.73 8.25
C SER A 214 -10.00 28.47 7.39
N GLY A 215 -9.12 29.29 7.98
CA GLY A 215 -7.99 29.94 7.27
C GLY A 215 -6.94 28.97 6.70
N CYS A 216 -6.88 27.74 7.22
CA CYS A 216 -5.90 26.72 6.84
C CYS A 216 -6.18 26.05 5.47
N VAL A 217 -7.38 26.22 4.93
CA VAL A 217 -7.80 25.69 3.61
C VAL A 217 -7.52 26.69 2.49
N GLN A 218 -7.07 26.18 1.34
CA GLN A 218 -6.85 26.96 0.11
C GLN A 218 -8.15 27.15 -0.70
N ASP A 219 -8.98 26.11 -0.83
CA ASP A 219 -10.23 26.19 -1.60
C ASP A 219 -11.31 26.98 -0.82
N PRO A 220 -11.81 28.12 -1.34
CA PRO A 220 -12.86 28.89 -0.70
C PRO A 220 -14.15 28.09 -0.43
N SER A 221 -14.39 27.02 -1.18
CA SER A 221 -15.58 26.16 -1.08
C SER A 221 -15.47 25.21 0.12
N CYS A 222 -14.35 24.50 0.27
CA CYS A 222 -14.04 23.71 1.46
C CYS A 222 -13.86 24.59 2.72
N GLN A 223 -13.31 25.81 2.58
CA GLN A 223 -13.25 26.77 3.68
C GLN A 223 -14.65 27.17 4.18
N ALA A 224 -15.60 27.43 3.28
CA ALA A 224 -16.99 27.70 3.65
C ALA A 224 -17.65 26.47 4.30
N ALA A 225 -17.36 25.27 3.81
CA ALA A 225 -17.84 24.01 4.39
C ALA A 225 -17.33 23.78 5.83
N ILE A 226 -16.08 24.14 6.13
CA ILE A 226 -15.54 24.12 7.50
C ILE A 226 -16.29 25.12 8.39
N ARG A 227 -16.45 26.38 7.95
CA ARG A 227 -17.19 27.40 8.72
C ARG A 227 -18.63 26.98 9.00
N ILE A 228 -19.29 26.30 8.06
CA ILE A 228 -20.62 25.71 8.28
C ILE A 228 -20.59 24.64 9.38
N LEU A 229 -19.58 23.78 9.44
CA LEU A 229 -19.42 22.80 10.54
C LEU A 229 -19.10 23.47 11.88
N GLU A 230 -18.31 24.53 11.89
CA GLU A 230 -18.00 25.33 13.08
C GLU A 230 -19.24 26.06 13.61
N HIS A 231 -20.01 26.72 12.75
CA HIS A 231 -21.31 27.32 13.08
C HIS A 231 -22.30 26.25 13.56
N ALA A 232 -22.41 25.12 12.86
CA ALA A 232 -23.27 24.02 13.27
C ALA A 232 -22.90 23.49 14.66
N ARG A 233 -21.60 23.42 15.00
CA ARG A 233 -21.13 23.08 16.35
C ARG A 233 -21.50 24.16 17.37
N ARG A 234 -21.25 25.43 17.06
CA ARG A 234 -21.47 26.58 17.96
C ARG A 234 -22.93 26.79 18.34
N TYR A 235 -23.85 26.58 17.39
CA TYR A 235 -25.29 26.77 17.56
C TYR A 235 -26.06 25.44 17.75
N GLY A 236 -25.39 24.35 18.13
CA GLY A 236 -26.04 23.10 18.54
C GLY A 236 -26.75 22.31 17.42
N HIS A 237 -26.42 22.56 16.15
CA HIS A 237 -26.99 21.81 15.03
C HIS A 237 -26.39 20.40 14.92
N ARG A 238 -27.23 19.42 14.57
CA ARG A 238 -26.79 18.04 14.33
C ARG A 238 -25.91 17.95 13.07
N ARG A 239 -24.61 17.83 13.30
CA ARG A 239 -23.61 17.40 12.32
C ARG A 239 -23.76 15.89 12.09
N THR A 240 -23.56 15.41 10.87
CA THR A 240 -23.62 13.97 10.55
C THR A 240 -22.32 13.51 9.93
N HIS A 241 -22.02 12.21 10.02
CA HIS A 241 -20.75 11.69 9.49
C HIS A 241 -20.60 11.98 7.99
N GLU A 242 -21.68 11.92 7.22
CA GLU A 242 -21.63 12.15 5.77
C GLU A 242 -21.13 13.57 5.43
N MET A 243 -21.33 14.56 6.31
CA MET A 243 -20.78 15.90 6.14
C MET A 243 -19.24 15.89 6.25
N TYR A 244 -18.71 15.19 7.26
CA TYR A 244 -17.27 15.01 7.45
C TYR A 244 -16.64 14.15 6.36
N ASP A 245 -17.27 13.05 5.96
CA ASP A 245 -16.74 12.15 4.91
C ASP A 245 -16.66 12.86 3.54
N VAL A 246 -17.69 13.64 3.18
CA VAL A 246 -17.71 14.45 1.95
C VAL A 246 -16.60 15.51 1.98
N LEU A 247 -16.43 16.23 3.09
CA LEU A 247 -15.39 17.25 3.22
C LEU A 247 -13.98 16.66 3.25
N ILE A 248 -13.75 15.59 4.00
CA ILE A 248 -12.46 14.89 4.07
C ILE A 248 -12.05 14.36 2.69
N ARG A 249 -13.00 13.82 1.90
CA ARG A 249 -12.72 13.42 0.51
C ARG A 249 -12.35 14.60 -0.38
N ALA A 250 -13.01 15.76 -0.24
CA ALA A 250 -12.65 16.95 -1.01
C ALA A 250 -11.26 17.47 -0.65
N CYS A 251 -10.93 17.60 0.65
CA CYS A 251 -9.59 17.97 1.10
C CYS A 251 -8.52 16.99 0.58
N LEU A 252 -8.76 15.67 0.63
CA LEU A 252 -7.82 14.67 0.10
C LEU A 252 -7.63 14.79 -1.43
N LEU A 253 -8.71 15.03 -2.20
CA LEU A 253 -8.61 15.27 -3.65
C LEU A 253 -7.78 16.53 -3.95
N GLN A 254 -7.93 17.59 -3.16
CA GLN A 254 -7.18 18.84 -3.27
C GLN A 254 -5.74 18.75 -2.73
N GLY A 255 -5.35 17.63 -2.09
CA GLY A 255 -4.02 17.43 -1.50
C GLY A 255 -3.85 18.02 -0.08
N GLU A 256 -4.93 18.50 0.55
CA GLU A 256 -4.97 19.07 1.89
C GLU A 256 -5.01 17.99 2.99
N ILE A 257 -4.03 17.08 2.96
CA ILE A 257 -4.02 15.89 3.82
C ILE A 257 -3.95 16.20 5.33
N ILE A 258 -3.39 17.35 5.72
CA ILE A 258 -3.39 17.83 7.11
C ILE A 258 -4.82 18.16 7.55
N VAL A 259 -5.55 18.97 6.76
CA VAL A 259 -6.94 19.38 7.04
C VAL A 259 -7.84 18.14 7.15
N ALA A 260 -7.69 17.20 6.23
CA ALA A 260 -8.37 15.89 6.27
C ALA A 260 -8.11 15.12 7.57
N SER A 261 -6.87 15.12 8.08
CA SER A 261 -6.52 14.47 9.35
C SER A 261 -7.07 15.18 10.59
N LEU A 262 -7.14 16.51 10.57
CA LEU A 262 -7.72 17.32 11.66
C LEU A 262 -9.24 17.17 11.73
N LEU A 263 -9.92 17.18 10.58
CA LEU A 263 -11.35 16.87 10.49
C LEU A 263 -11.67 15.47 11.02
N PHE A 264 -10.83 14.49 10.68
CA PHE A 264 -10.96 13.14 11.24
C PHE A 264 -10.73 13.10 12.76
N ALA A 265 -9.75 13.85 13.28
CA ALA A 265 -9.52 13.97 14.72
C ALA A 265 -10.70 14.60 15.46
N LEU A 266 -11.32 15.66 14.93
CA LEU A 266 -12.53 16.27 15.48
C LEU A 266 -13.71 15.28 15.50
N LEU A 267 -13.89 14.52 14.42
CA LEU A 267 -14.94 13.51 14.30
C LEU A 267 -14.75 12.36 15.31
N VAL A 268 -13.51 11.91 15.55
CA VAL A 268 -13.19 10.91 16.58
C VAL A 268 -13.50 11.45 17.99
N LYS A 269 -13.10 12.70 18.29
CA LYS A 269 -13.40 13.35 19.59
C LYS A 269 -14.90 13.54 19.81
N GLU A 270 -15.63 13.96 18.78
CA GLU A 270 -17.10 14.06 18.82
C GLU A 270 -17.75 12.70 19.10
N PHE A 271 -17.33 11.64 18.42
CA PHE A 271 -17.82 10.28 18.68
C PHE A 271 -17.49 9.79 20.09
N ALA A 272 -16.29 10.04 20.59
CA ALA A 272 -15.89 9.72 21.96
C ALA A 272 -16.78 10.45 22.99
N SER A 273 -17.01 11.75 22.81
CA SER A 273 -17.89 12.55 23.69
C SER A 273 -19.37 12.18 23.63
N THR A 274 -19.80 11.51 22.55
CA THR A 274 -21.20 11.08 22.37
C THR A 274 -21.47 9.72 23.04
N ARG A 275 -20.44 8.99 23.48
CA ARG A 275 -20.64 7.77 24.25
C ARG A 275 -21.12 8.16 25.65
N PRO A 276 -22.37 7.83 26.06
CA PRO A 276 -22.74 7.97 27.45
C PRO A 276 -21.81 7.11 28.29
N ILE A 277 -21.53 7.56 29.52
CA ILE A 277 -20.79 6.78 30.50
C ILE A 277 -21.77 5.71 31.02
N VAL A 278 -21.89 4.61 30.28
CA VAL A 278 -22.89 3.53 30.51
C VAL A 278 -22.66 2.78 31.83
N ASP A 279 -21.48 2.94 32.44
CA ASP A 279 -21.06 2.19 33.63
C ASP A 279 -21.73 2.65 34.94
N SER A 280 -22.72 3.55 34.89
CA SER A 280 -23.66 3.80 35.98
C SER A 280 -25.04 3.21 35.65
N PRO A 281 -25.30 1.92 35.93
CA PRO A 281 -26.61 1.31 35.76
C PRO A 281 -27.59 1.84 36.81
N VAL A 282 -28.16 3.02 36.57
CA VAL A 282 -29.26 3.57 37.38
C VAL A 282 -30.51 2.75 37.07
N PRO A 283 -31.03 1.93 38.02
CA PRO A 283 -32.20 1.11 37.75
C PRO A 283 -33.45 1.98 37.73
N GLY A 284 -34.27 1.90 36.67
CA GLY A 284 -35.65 2.41 36.69
C GLY A 284 -35.97 3.67 35.87
N HIS A 285 -35.13 4.11 34.92
CA HIS A 285 -35.54 5.15 33.96
C HIS A 285 -35.92 4.58 32.59
N ILE A 286 -37.20 4.76 32.23
CA ILE A 286 -37.88 4.07 31.14
C ILE A 286 -37.56 4.70 29.79
N ASP A 287 -36.89 3.91 28.93
CA ASP A 287 -36.99 3.85 27.47
C ASP A 287 -37.43 5.12 26.69
N ALA A 288 -36.64 6.19 26.77
CA ALA A 288 -36.54 7.11 25.65
C ALA A 288 -35.83 6.41 24.48
N VAL A 289 -36.59 5.79 23.57
CA VAL A 289 -36.10 5.04 22.39
C VAL A 289 -35.43 5.98 21.37
N LEU A 290 -34.22 6.44 21.69
CA LEU A 290 -33.35 7.13 20.75
C LEU A 290 -33.00 6.19 19.58
N PRO A 291 -32.99 6.67 18.32
CA PRO A 291 -32.65 5.84 17.18
C PRO A 291 -31.24 5.26 17.32
N ARG A 292 -31.16 3.97 17.67
CA ARG A 292 -29.93 3.18 17.72
C ARG A 292 -29.41 2.94 16.30
N HIS A 293 -28.87 3.98 15.67
CA HIS A 293 -27.91 3.80 14.57
C HIS A 293 -26.81 2.87 15.11
N SER A 294 -26.49 1.80 14.40
CA SER A 294 -25.62 0.79 14.98
C SER A 294 -24.23 1.39 15.27
N LYS A 295 -23.66 0.97 16.41
CA LYS A 295 -22.28 1.28 16.78
C LYS A 295 -21.30 0.84 15.68
N GLU A 296 -21.61 -0.28 15.04
CA GLU A 296 -20.84 -0.84 13.94
C GLU A 296 -20.79 0.06 12.71
N ASP A 297 -21.90 0.68 12.30
CA ASP A 297 -21.92 1.55 11.12
C ASP A 297 -20.98 2.74 11.28
N HIS A 298 -20.95 3.34 12.49
CA HIS A 298 -20.02 4.41 12.82
C HIS A 298 -18.56 3.95 12.83
N GLU A 299 -18.27 2.80 13.46
CA GLU A 299 -16.90 2.27 13.55
C GLU A 299 -16.36 1.85 12.16
N ARG A 300 -17.19 1.22 11.30
CA ARG A 300 -16.86 0.91 9.90
C ARG A 300 -16.56 2.17 9.09
N LEU A 301 -17.34 3.22 9.30
CA LEU A 301 -17.28 4.45 8.53
C LEU A 301 -16.06 5.30 8.93
N LEU A 302 -15.82 5.48 10.24
CA LEU A 302 -14.57 6.04 10.78
C LEU A 302 -13.34 5.28 10.28
N PHE A 303 -13.37 3.94 10.30
CA PHE A 303 -12.30 3.11 9.75
C PHE A 303 -12.07 3.39 8.27
N SER A 304 -13.14 3.50 7.47
CA SER A 304 -13.05 3.79 6.04
C SER A 304 -12.40 5.15 5.76
N THR A 305 -12.76 6.19 6.51
CA THR A 305 -12.21 7.54 6.38
C THR A 305 -10.73 7.58 6.79
N MET A 306 -10.34 6.88 7.86
CA MET A 306 -8.93 6.68 8.21
C MET A 306 -8.16 5.96 7.09
N GLN A 307 -8.73 4.90 6.49
CA GLN A 307 -8.04 4.19 5.39
C GLN A 307 -7.79 5.10 4.18
N LEU A 308 -8.68 6.05 3.87
CA LEU A 308 -8.46 7.01 2.79
C LEU A 308 -7.25 7.91 3.07
N ILE A 309 -7.18 8.52 4.25
CA ILE A 309 -6.05 9.36 4.67
C ILE A 309 -4.75 8.53 4.64
N LEU A 310 -4.76 7.34 5.26
CA LEU A 310 -3.59 6.47 5.32
C LEU A 310 -3.16 5.89 3.97
N ARG A 311 -4.09 5.69 3.01
CA ARG A 311 -3.76 5.30 1.64
C ARG A 311 -2.96 6.39 0.96
N ASP A 312 -3.37 7.64 1.14
CA ASP A 312 -2.73 8.78 0.48
C ASP A 312 -1.37 9.08 1.13
N VAL A 313 -1.25 9.02 2.48
CA VAL A 313 0.05 9.02 3.20
C VAL A 313 0.99 7.92 2.67
N LYS A 314 0.51 6.67 2.57
CA LYS A 314 1.31 5.54 2.02
C LYS A 314 1.73 5.80 0.58
N SER A 315 0.86 6.40 -0.24
CA SER A 315 1.16 6.72 -1.64
C SER A 315 2.27 7.76 -1.80
N ILE A 316 2.38 8.69 -0.84
CA ILE A 316 3.43 9.71 -0.78
C ILE A 316 4.73 9.09 -0.24
N HIS A 317 4.68 8.36 0.88
CA HIS A 317 5.84 7.67 1.48
C HIS A 317 6.53 6.68 0.52
N LEU A 318 5.79 6.08 -0.43
CA LEU A 318 6.33 5.17 -1.45
C LEU A 318 7.07 5.87 -2.60
N ARG A 319 6.95 7.20 -2.74
CA ARG A 319 7.68 7.98 -3.75
C ARG A 319 8.97 8.54 -3.15
N ASP A 320 10.05 8.56 -3.93
CA ASP A 320 11.24 9.32 -3.59
C ASP A 320 11.04 10.76 -4.09
N PRO A 321 11.31 11.80 -3.28
CA PRO A 321 11.12 13.18 -3.69
C PRO A 321 12.05 13.53 -4.85
N ARG A 322 11.48 14.11 -5.90
CA ARG A 322 12.22 14.56 -7.09
C ARG A 322 12.44 16.06 -7.10
N ASP A 323 11.52 16.80 -6.48
CA ASP A 323 11.51 18.26 -6.42
C ASP A 323 11.02 18.75 -5.04
N SER A 324 11.01 20.07 -4.85
CA SER A 324 10.54 20.70 -3.61
C SER A 324 9.03 20.60 -3.38
N LEU A 325 8.24 20.16 -4.36
CA LEU A 325 6.79 19.97 -4.24
C LEU A 325 6.50 18.59 -3.62
N ASP A 326 7.25 17.56 -4.04
CA ASP A 326 7.26 16.24 -3.40
C ASP A 326 7.74 16.33 -1.93
N GLU A 327 8.76 17.15 -1.64
CA GLU A 327 9.21 17.40 -0.26
C GLU A 327 8.09 17.99 0.61
N ARG A 328 7.36 19.01 0.13
CA ARG A 328 6.19 19.58 0.84
C ARG A 328 5.08 18.56 1.03
N ARG A 329 4.80 17.73 0.01
CA ARG A 329 3.81 16.64 0.13
C ARG A 329 4.22 15.62 1.19
N LEU A 330 5.51 15.32 1.30
CA LEU A 330 6.05 14.47 2.34
C LEU A 330 5.88 15.12 3.73
N GLU A 331 6.27 16.39 3.90
CA GLU A 331 6.04 17.17 5.13
C GLU A 331 4.56 17.10 5.57
N SER A 332 3.62 17.41 4.67
CA SER A 332 2.19 17.36 4.98
C SER A 332 1.68 15.96 5.31
N SER A 333 2.19 14.91 4.63
CA SER A 333 1.82 13.52 4.92
C SER A 333 2.34 13.03 6.28
N LEU A 334 3.52 13.49 6.69
CA LEU A 334 4.11 13.20 8.00
C LEU A 334 3.33 13.93 9.10
N GLN A 335 2.94 15.18 8.89
CA GLN A 335 2.11 15.91 9.85
C GLN A 335 0.71 15.30 9.99
N ALA A 336 0.08 14.89 8.88
CA ALA A 336 -1.19 14.17 8.93
C ALA A 336 -1.08 12.84 9.69
N LEU A 337 0.03 12.12 9.52
CA LEU A 337 0.32 10.91 10.29
C LEU A 337 0.57 11.20 11.78
N ALA A 338 1.18 12.34 12.13
CA ALA A 338 1.35 12.80 13.51
C ALA A 338 0.03 13.14 14.19
N ASN A 339 -0.89 13.78 13.48
CA ASN A 339 -2.24 14.06 13.97
C ASN A 339 -2.98 12.75 14.32
N LEU A 340 -2.87 11.72 13.49
CA LEU A 340 -3.41 10.39 13.78
C LEU A 340 -2.66 9.65 14.91
N ALA A 341 -1.34 9.86 15.04
CA ALA A 341 -0.53 9.28 16.11
C ALA A 341 -0.90 9.83 17.49
N MET A 342 -1.19 11.14 17.59
CA MET A 342 -1.61 11.77 18.85
C MET A 342 -2.95 11.20 19.37
N LEU A 343 -3.93 10.94 18.49
CA LEU A 343 -5.20 10.29 18.89
C LEU A 343 -4.97 8.91 19.52
N LEU A 344 -3.96 8.17 19.01
CA LEU A 344 -3.60 6.85 19.52
C LEU A 344 -2.81 6.93 20.84
N GLU A 345 -1.98 7.95 21.01
CA GLU A 345 -1.23 8.23 22.23
C GLU A 345 -2.14 8.68 23.39
N GLN A 346 -3.14 9.53 23.07
CA GLN A 346 -4.16 10.10 23.96
C GLN A 346 -5.31 9.13 24.29
N GLU A 347 -5.29 7.91 23.75
CA GLU A 347 -6.32 6.86 23.97
C GLU A 347 -7.75 7.22 23.50
N GLU A 348 -7.91 8.36 22.82
CA GLU A 348 -9.14 8.75 22.12
C GLU A 348 -9.46 7.82 20.92
N PHE A 349 -8.55 6.92 20.55
CA PHE A 349 -8.70 6.03 19.41
C PHE A 349 -9.57 4.81 19.72
N VAL A 350 -10.88 5.00 19.53
CA VAL A 350 -11.94 4.04 19.83
C VAL A 350 -12.00 2.80 18.91
N LEU A 351 -11.38 2.83 17.72
CA LEU A 351 -11.49 1.73 16.74
C LEU A 351 -10.51 0.58 17.04
N GLY A 352 -10.99 -0.67 17.04
CA GLY A 352 -10.12 -1.84 17.25
C GLY A 352 -9.12 -2.14 16.12
N ASN A 353 -9.44 -1.70 14.89
CA ASN A 353 -8.61 -1.92 13.71
C ASN A 353 -7.59 -0.78 13.45
N VAL A 354 -6.67 -0.59 14.40
CA VAL A 354 -5.50 0.30 14.27
C VAL A 354 -4.38 -0.27 13.38
N SER A 355 -4.53 -1.50 12.85
CA SER A 355 -3.46 -2.21 12.13
C SER A 355 -2.86 -1.44 10.94
N SER A 356 -3.68 -0.66 10.23
CA SER A 356 -3.24 0.15 9.09
C SER A 356 -2.48 1.41 9.51
N LEU A 357 -2.81 1.98 10.67
CA LEU A 357 -2.16 3.15 11.29
C LEU A 357 -0.81 2.75 11.88
N LEU A 358 -0.78 1.71 12.70
CA LEU A 358 0.47 1.15 13.26
C LEU A 358 1.48 0.81 12.14
N ARG A 359 0.99 0.25 11.03
CA ARG A 359 1.80 -0.02 9.84
C ARG A 359 2.32 1.24 9.16
N ALA A 360 1.53 2.31 9.10
CA ALA A 360 1.98 3.59 8.57
C ALA A 360 3.07 4.22 9.45
N LEU A 361 2.88 4.19 10.79
CA LEU A 361 3.85 4.69 11.78
C LEU A 361 5.22 4.02 11.64
N TYR A 362 5.31 2.68 11.64
CA TYR A 362 6.62 2.02 11.49
C TYR A 362 7.17 2.05 10.07
N SER A 363 6.33 2.24 9.06
CA SER A 363 6.75 2.37 7.64
C SER A 363 7.05 3.81 7.25
N CYS A 364 7.05 4.74 8.21
CA CYS A 364 7.57 6.09 8.01
C CYS A 364 9.02 6.01 7.50
N PRO A 365 9.38 6.76 6.45
CA PRO A 365 10.78 6.91 6.06
C PRO A 365 11.56 7.59 7.19
N LYS A 366 12.86 7.27 7.30
CA LYS A 366 13.80 8.04 8.13
C LYS A 366 14.05 9.37 7.44
N THR A 367 13.56 10.45 8.04
CA THR A 367 13.79 11.83 7.60
C THR A 367 14.01 12.73 8.81
N ASP A 368 14.73 13.83 8.59
CA ASP A 368 14.95 14.88 9.60
C ASP A 368 13.78 15.89 9.66
N THR A 369 12.71 15.61 8.91
CA THR A 369 11.48 16.40 8.88
C THR A 369 10.87 16.51 10.28
N ARG A 370 10.51 17.73 10.67
CA ARG A 370 9.83 17.99 11.93
C ARG A 370 8.32 18.06 11.74
N VAL A 371 7.59 17.63 12.76
CA VAL A 371 6.13 17.73 12.87
C VAL A 371 5.77 18.42 14.17
N TRP A 372 4.66 19.15 14.16
CA TRP A 372 4.05 19.72 15.34
C TRP A 372 3.23 18.67 16.09
N ILE A 373 3.35 18.66 17.42
CA ILE A 373 2.55 17.83 18.33
C ILE A 373 2.15 18.63 19.57
N ILE A 374 1.09 18.21 20.26
CA ILE A 374 0.69 18.75 21.56
C ILE A 374 1.30 17.90 22.67
N ARG A 375 2.18 18.47 23.50
CA ARG A 375 2.70 17.86 24.74
C ARG A 375 2.37 18.77 25.92
N ASN A 376 1.68 18.24 26.93
CA ASN A 376 1.29 18.98 28.14
C ASN A 376 0.57 20.31 27.82
N GLY A 377 -0.36 20.27 26.86
CA GLY A 377 -1.09 21.44 26.36
C GLY A 377 -0.29 22.42 25.49
N LYS A 378 1.03 22.24 25.33
CA LYS A 378 1.90 23.12 24.54
C LYS A 378 2.24 22.50 23.17
N SER A 379 2.14 23.32 22.13
CA SER A 379 2.56 22.98 20.77
C SER A 379 4.09 22.92 20.68
N THR A 380 4.63 21.77 20.28
CA THR A 380 6.09 21.54 20.19
C THR A 380 6.45 20.89 18.85
N GLN A 381 7.60 21.26 18.28
CA GLN A 381 8.16 20.55 17.12
C GLN A 381 9.02 19.38 17.57
N VAL A 382 8.80 18.22 16.97
CA VAL A 382 9.63 17.01 17.15
C VAL A 382 10.03 16.44 15.79
N ALA A 383 11.14 15.70 15.74
CA ALA A 383 11.48 14.93 14.55
C ALA A 383 10.42 13.82 14.34
N ALA A 384 9.84 13.76 13.14
CA ALA A 384 8.68 12.91 12.85
C ALA A 384 8.97 11.42 13.06
N TYR A 385 10.10 10.96 12.52
CA TYR A 385 10.46 9.55 12.60
C TYR A 385 10.67 9.06 14.05
N PRO A 386 11.53 9.70 14.89
CA PRO A 386 11.63 9.35 16.31
C PRO A 386 10.30 9.37 17.06
N PHE A 387 9.45 10.38 16.83
CA PHE A 387 8.14 10.48 17.48
C PHE A 387 7.23 9.28 17.18
N PHE A 388 7.13 8.84 15.92
CA PHE A 388 6.32 7.67 15.58
C PHE A 388 6.87 6.37 16.19
N GLN A 389 8.19 6.24 16.34
CA GLN A 389 8.79 5.10 17.04
C GLN A 389 8.48 5.16 18.55
N GLU A 390 8.51 6.35 19.15
CA GLU A 390 8.18 6.56 20.56
C GLU A 390 6.72 6.18 20.86
N VAL A 391 5.76 6.60 20.03
CA VAL A 391 4.34 6.21 20.16
C VAL A 391 4.17 4.68 20.11
N LEU A 392 4.84 4.00 19.18
CA LEU A 392 4.79 2.53 19.08
C LEU A 392 5.42 1.84 20.30
N LEU A 393 6.51 2.38 20.84
CA LEU A 393 7.16 1.86 22.05
C LEU A 393 6.29 2.04 23.30
N ARG A 394 5.62 3.18 23.45
CA ARG A 394 4.69 3.43 24.58
C ARG A 394 3.53 2.42 24.58
N ILE A 395 2.99 2.07 23.41
CA ILE A 395 1.94 1.02 23.28
C ILE A 395 2.47 -0.34 23.75
N LEU A 396 3.70 -0.72 23.36
CA LEU A 396 4.33 -1.97 23.82
C LEU A 396 4.62 -1.96 25.34
N GLN A 397 5.05 -0.82 25.89
CA GLN A 397 5.29 -0.66 27.32
C GLN A 397 3.99 -0.77 28.15
N ARG A 398 2.88 -0.23 27.64
CA ARG A 398 1.54 -0.41 28.25
C ARG A 398 1.12 -1.89 28.23
N MET A 399 1.38 -2.64 27.16
CA MET A 399 1.12 -4.11 27.12
C MET A 399 1.89 -4.88 28.19
N LYS A 400 3.16 -4.54 28.40
CA LYS A 400 3.99 -5.16 29.44
C LYS A 400 3.49 -4.86 30.86
N SER A 401 3.02 -3.64 31.09
CA SER A 401 2.61 -3.13 32.41
C SER A 401 1.17 -3.52 32.79
N TYR A 402 0.35 -3.95 31.83
CA TYR A 402 -1.03 -4.38 32.05
C TYR A 402 -1.11 -5.51 33.11
N PRO A 403 -2.00 -5.39 34.13
CA PRO A 403 -3.14 -4.49 34.23
C PRO A 403 -2.89 -3.12 34.89
N VAL A 404 -1.65 -2.79 35.27
CA VAL A 404 -1.32 -1.55 36.00
C VAL A 404 -1.22 -0.37 35.02
N GLY A 405 -2.37 0.20 34.65
CA GLY A 405 -2.45 1.37 33.78
C GLY A 405 -3.86 1.57 33.19
N PRO A 406 -4.06 2.62 32.38
CA PRO A 406 -5.30 2.78 31.62
C PRO A 406 -5.50 1.58 30.66
N PRO A 407 -6.75 1.19 30.37
CA PRO A 407 -7.04 0.06 29.51
C PRO A 407 -6.55 0.33 28.09
N LEU A 408 -5.78 -0.59 27.55
CA LEU A 408 -5.37 -0.54 26.14
C LEU A 408 -6.62 -0.54 25.22
N PRO A 409 -6.60 0.19 24.10
CA PRO A 409 -7.67 0.13 23.11
C PRO A 409 -7.89 -1.32 22.66
N LEU A 410 -9.14 -1.69 22.32
CA LEU A 410 -9.51 -3.08 22.02
C LEU A 410 -8.89 -3.57 20.70
N MET A 411 -7.62 -3.96 20.73
CA MET A 411 -6.86 -4.32 19.54
C MET A 411 -7.37 -5.63 18.93
N GLU A 412 -7.54 -5.62 17.61
CA GLU A 412 -7.75 -6.81 16.78
C GLU A 412 -6.46 -7.61 16.55
N LEU A 413 -6.61 -8.89 16.16
CA LEU A 413 -5.50 -9.78 15.78
C LEU A 413 -4.59 -9.19 14.67
N ALA A 414 -5.16 -8.44 13.71
CA ALA A 414 -4.39 -7.75 12.68
C ALA A 414 -3.45 -6.67 13.27
N SER A 415 -3.88 -6.03 14.36
CA SER A 415 -3.13 -5.00 15.07
C SER A 415 -2.00 -5.62 15.91
N TYR A 416 -2.26 -6.72 16.62
CA TYR A 416 -1.22 -7.53 17.29
C TYR A 416 -0.16 -8.04 16.31
N ASN A 417 -0.56 -8.63 15.19
CA ASN A 417 0.37 -9.08 14.14
C ASN A 417 1.22 -7.94 13.57
N THR A 418 0.69 -6.72 13.57
CA THR A 418 1.41 -5.52 13.13
C THR A 418 2.43 -5.06 14.18
N LEU A 419 2.11 -5.10 15.48
CA LEU A 419 3.06 -4.86 16.57
C LEU A 419 4.13 -5.96 16.69
N LEU A 420 3.76 -7.23 16.54
CA LEU A 420 4.68 -8.36 16.53
C LEU A 420 5.71 -8.23 15.40
N SER A 421 5.23 -7.85 14.20
CA SER A 421 6.11 -7.52 13.07
C SER A 421 7.03 -6.33 13.38
N TYR A 422 6.53 -5.32 14.09
CA TYR A 422 7.32 -4.16 14.50
C TYR A 422 8.44 -4.54 15.50
N ALA A 423 8.10 -5.21 16.59
CA ALA A 423 9.04 -5.69 17.61
C ALA A 423 10.15 -6.55 16.97
N LEU A 424 9.77 -7.54 16.16
CA LEU A 424 10.71 -8.51 15.61
C LEU A 424 11.53 -8.01 14.40
N ARG A 425 11.00 -7.08 13.59
CA ARG A 425 11.67 -6.62 12.35
C ARG A 425 12.25 -5.21 12.44
N HIS A 426 11.60 -4.30 13.17
CA HIS A 426 12.06 -2.91 13.31
C HIS A 426 12.88 -2.73 14.58
N ARG A 427 12.47 -3.30 15.72
CA ARG A 427 13.24 -3.24 16.97
C ARG A 427 14.26 -4.37 17.12
N LEU A 428 14.10 -5.48 16.40
CA LEU A 428 14.87 -6.72 16.55
C LEU A 428 14.89 -7.23 18.00
N SER A 429 13.79 -7.03 18.74
CA SER A 429 13.67 -7.36 20.17
C SER A 429 12.79 -8.60 20.35
N PRO A 430 13.37 -9.73 20.78
CA PRO A 430 12.62 -10.92 21.18
C PRO A 430 11.74 -10.69 22.41
N SER A 431 12.24 -9.96 23.42
CA SER A 431 11.49 -9.63 24.65
C SER A 431 10.17 -8.91 24.37
N MET A 432 10.21 -7.81 23.61
CA MET A 432 8.99 -7.08 23.20
C MET A 432 8.00 -7.94 22.43
N ALA A 433 8.48 -8.93 21.67
CA ALA A 433 7.63 -9.83 20.92
C ALA A 433 6.98 -10.90 21.82
N THR A 434 7.67 -11.37 22.86
CA THR A 434 7.06 -12.18 23.93
C THR A 434 5.97 -11.38 24.65
N ASP A 435 6.23 -10.13 25.05
CA ASP A 435 5.24 -9.26 25.71
C ASP A 435 3.94 -9.14 24.88
N VAL A 436 4.08 -8.94 23.55
CA VAL A 436 2.94 -8.86 22.60
C VAL A 436 2.18 -10.19 22.51
N LEU A 437 2.87 -11.32 22.44
CA LEU A 437 2.23 -12.65 22.35
C LEU A 437 1.52 -13.01 23.65
N GLU A 438 2.14 -12.77 24.80
CA GLU A 438 1.57 -13.03 26.12
C GLU A 438 0.33 -12.15 26.36
N HIS A 439 0.40 -10.86 26.02
CA HIS A 439 -0.77 -9.99 26.10
C HIS A 439 -1.90 -10.47 25.18
N MET A 440 -1.60 -10.84 23.93
CA MET A 440 -2.60 -11.32 22.96
C MET A 440 -3.31 -12.61 23.39
N THR A 441 -2.56 -13.56 23.96
CA THR A 441 -3.04 -14.94 24.20
C THR A 441 -3.50 -15.19 25.64
N ASN A 442 -2.92 -14.51 26.63
CA ASN A 442 -3.14 -14.81 28.04
C ASN A 442 -3.74 -13.64 28.84
N ARG A 443 -3.33 -12.39 28.57
CA ARG A 443 -3.77 -11.22 29.39
C ARG A 443 -5.02 -10.50 28.85
N ARG A 444 -5.21 -10.46 27.52
CA ARG A 444 -6.39 -9.84 26.88
C ARG A 444 -7.64 -10.64 27.22
N GLN A 445 -8.74 -9.94 27.50
CA GLN A 445 -10.07 -10.52 27.68
C GLN A 445 -11.00 -10.08 26.52
N PRO A 446 -11.62 -11.01 25.77
CA PRO A 446 -11.27 -12.43 25.67
C PRO A 446 -9.87 -12.62 25.03
N PRO A 447 -9.20 -13.76 25.26
CA PRO A 447 -7.93 -14.07 24.62
C PRO A 447 -8.11 -14.23 23.10
N LEU A 448 -7.10 -13.85 22.31
CA LEU A 448 -7.12 -14.02 20.85
C LEU A 448 -6.33 -15.26 20.43
N GLN A 449 -6.96 -16.07 19.58
CA GLN A 449 -6.27 -17.18 18.94
C GLN A 449 -5.31 -16.69 17.83
N PRO A 450 -4.03 -17.12 17.85
CA PRO A 450 -3.06 -16.76 16.82
C PRO A 450 -3.42 -17.43 15.48
N SER A 451 -3.47 -16.65 14.40
CA SER A 451 -3.72 -17.17 13.04
C SER A 451 -2.43 -17.56 12.30
N ILE A 452 -2.55 -18.26 11.17
CA ILE A 452 -1.43 -18.62 10.27
C ILE A 452 -0.51 -17.44 9.92
N ALA A 453 -1.04 -16.20 9.86
CA ALA A 453 -0.25 -14.99 9.65
C ALA A 453 0.73 -14.70 10.80
N THR A 454 0.34 -14.99 12.04
CA THR A 454 1.15 -14.83 13.26
C THR A 454 2.40 -15.71 13.19
N TYR A 455 2.23 -17.01 12.95
CA TYR A 455 3.33 -17.96 12.80
C TYR A 455 4.24 -17.60 11.64
N ASN A 456 3.67 -17.16 10.53
CA ASN A 456 4.39 -16.68 9.38
C ASN A 456 5.27 -15.44 9.66
N ILE A 457 4.83 -14.56 10.57
CA ILE A 457 5.67 -13.47 11.10
C ILE A 457 6.82 -14.05 11.95
N LEU A 458 6.55 -15.04 12.80
CA LEU A 458 7.56 -15.70 13.64
C LEU A 458 8.67 -16.39 12.80
N PHE A 459 8.33 -17.23 11.82
CA PHE A 459 9.32 -17.89 10.94
C PHE A 459 10.24 -16.88 10.22
N ARG A 460 9.66 -15.80 9.69
CA ARG A 460 10.41 -14.74 9.00
C ARG A 460 11.30 -13.93 9.94
N SER A 461 10.85 -13.76 11.17
CA SER A 461 11.58 -13.06 12.22
C SER A 461 12.73 -13.89 12.77
N ALA A 462 12.52 -15.18 13.00
CA ALA A 462 13.57 -16.14 13.35
C ALA A 462 14.69 -16.19 12.29
N THR A 463 14.32 -16.12 11.02
CA THR A 463 15.24 -15.97 9.87
C THR A 463 16.08 -14.70 9.96
N LEU A 464 15.46 -13.59 10.37
CA LEU A 464 16.10 -12.27 10.47
C LEU A 464 17.05 -12.18 11.67
N LEU A 465 16.59 -12.67 12.82
CA LEU A 465 17.28 -12.67 14.13
C LEU A 465 18.31 -13.80 14.26
N ARG A 466 18.30 -14.79 13.35
CA ARG A 466 19.12 -16.01 13.39
C ARG A 466 18.90 -16.83 14.67
N LEU A 467 17.63 -17.02 15.01
CA LEU A 467 17.17 -17.84 16.14
C LEU A 467 16.62 -19.17 15.57
N PRO A 468 17.41 -20.25 15.54
CA PRO A 468 17.01 -21.50 14.88
C PRO A 468 15.92 -22.27 15.66
N TYR A 469 15.96 -22.19 16.99
CA TYR A 469 15.03 -22.90 17.88
C TYR A 469 13.56 -22.51 17.69
N ILE A 470 13.26 -21.30 17.18
CA ILE A 470 11.88 -20.84 16.98
C ILE A 470 11.19 -21.71 15.91
N PRO A 471 11.72 -21.83 14.67
CA PRO A 471 11.19 -22.78 13.70
C PRO A 471 11.18 -24.21 14.18
N GLU A 472 12.17 -24.67 14.94
CA GLU A 472 12.19 -26.04 15.48
C GLU A 472 11.01 -26.28 16.42
N GLN A 473 10.76 -25.41 17.40
CA GLN A 473 9.60 -25.47 18.30
C GLN A 473 8.26 -25.36 17.55
N LEU A 474 8.20 -24.49 16.54
CA LEU A 474 7.01 -24.32 15.70
C LEU A 474 6.77 -25.54 14.79
N LEU A 475 7.83 -26.22 14.33
CA LEU A 475 7.74 -27.40 13.47
C LEU A 475 7.53 -28.69 14.27
N SER A 476 8.01 -28.78 15.52
CA SER A 476 7.62 -29.88 16.42
C SER A 476 6.14 -29.81 16.79
N ALA A 477 5.55 -28.61 16.81
CA ALA A 477 4.11 -28.42 16.98
C ALA A 477 3.31 -28.69 15.69
N LEU A 478 3.87 -28.36 14.52
CA LEU A 478 3.30 -28.77 13.24
C LEU A 478 3.65 -30.23 12.92
N GLN A 479 2.71 -31.13 13.17
CA GLN A 479 2.66 -32.41 12.45
C GLN A 479 2.38 -32.10 10.97
N ILE A 480 3.41 -31.79 10.17
CA ILE A 480 3.28 -31.52 8.73
C ILE A 480 3.07 -32.85 8.00
N GLU A 481 1.85 -33.36 8.11
CA GLU A 481 1.35 -34.35 7.17
C GLU A 481 1.15 -33.68 5.82
N PHE A 482 2.12 -33.87 4.93
CA PHE A 482 1.95 -33.59 3.50
C PHE A 482 0.98 -34.63 2.92
N ASN A 483 -0.32 -34.41 3.17
CA ASN A 483 -1.43 -35.18 2.62
C ASN A 483 -1.48 -35.02 1.10
N HIS A 484 -0.62 -35.76 0.41
CA HIS A 484 -0.68 -36.10 -0.99
C HIS A 484 -1.65 -37.26 -1.14
N GLY A 485 -2.79 -37.01 -1.79
CA GLY A 485 -3.86 -37.99 -1.90
C GLY A 485 -3.40 -39.30 -2.56
N GLU A 486 -4.04 -40.38 -2.13
CA GLU A 486 -4.14 -41.66 -2.86
C GLU A 486 -2.88 -42.54 -2.94
N SER A 487 -1.95 -42.48 -1.97
CA SER A 487 -0.99 -43.55 -1.74
C SER A 487 -0.66 -43.75 -0.26
N GLN A 488 -1.33 -44.72 0.36
CA GLN A 488 -1.29 -45.02 1.81
C GLN A 488 -0.02 -45.77 2.28
N THR A 489 1.00 -45.93 1.43
CA THR A 489 2.15 -46.80 1.72
C THR A 489 3.36 -46.04 2.28
N SER A 490 3.48 -46.06 3.62
CA SER A 490 4.64 -45.66 4.44
C SER A 490 4.74 -44.17 4.82
N SER A 491 4.22 -43.83 6.01
CA SER A 491 4.36 -42.51 6.66
C SER A 491 5.79 -42.23 7.14
N SER A 492 6.72 -41.98 6.23
CA SER A 492 8.07 -41.51 6.56
C SER A 492 8.02 -40.02 6.95
N SER A 493 7.95 -39.75 8.26
CA SER A 493 8.05 -38.39 8.79
C SER A 493 9.41 -37.77 8.44
N LEU A 494 9.41 -36.74 7.60
CA LEU A 494 10.62 -36.01 7.19
C LEU A 494 11.07 -35.06 8.31
N VAL A 495 11.55 -35.62 9.42
CA VAL A 495 12.26 -34.88 10.46
C VAL A 495 13.62 -34.47 9.91
N ILE A 496 13.70 -33.29 9.30
CA ILE A 496 14.96 -32.67 8.87
C ILE A 496 15.69 -32.21 10.13
N SER A 497 16.42 -33.13 10.78
CA SER A 497 17.30 -32.80 11.90
C SER A 497 18.32 -31.76 11.42
N CYS A 498 18.27 -30.57 12.03
CA CYS A 498 19.30 -29.58 11.84
C CYS A 498 20.35 -29.80 12.93
N ASP A 499 21.47 -30.45 12.57
CA ASP A 499 22.64 -30.57 13.45
C ASP A 499 23.25 -29.17 13.67
N ILE A 500 22.70 -28.46 14.66
CA ILE A 500 23.23 -27.19 15.13
C ILE A 500 24.41 -27.53 16.04
N GLY A 501 25.61 -27.53 15.45
CA GLY A 501 26.85 -27.58 16.21
C GLY A 501 26.83 -26.52 17.33
N GLU A 502 27.22 -26.94 18.53
CA GLU A 502 27.07 -26.21 19.79
C GLU A 502 27.40 -24.72 19.63
N SER A 503 26.43 -23.86 19.95
CA SER A 503 26.63 -22.41 19.78
C SER A 503 27.70 -21.92 20.75
N PRO A 504 28.63 -21.06 20.31
CA PRO A 504 29.70 -20.57 21.15
C PRO A 504 29.13 -19.83 22.37
N VAL A 505 29.35 -20.43 23.55
CA VAL A 505 28.98 -19.91 24.86
C VAL A 505 29.62 -18.55 25.07
N GLY A 506 28.83 -17.51 25.37
CA GLY A 506 29.36 -16.17 25.68
C GLY A 506 28.49 -14.97 25.32
N MET A 507 27.44 -15.14 24.51
CA MET A 507 26.41 -14.09 24.32
C MET A 507 25.07 -14.56 24.89
N GLN A 508 24.65 -13.97 26.01
CA GLN A 508 23.27 -14.04 26.48
C GLN A 508 22.37 -13.37 25.43
N ARG A 509 21.80 -14.17 24.53
CA ARG A 509 20.79 -13.71 23.58
C ARG A 509 19.45 -13.74 24.27
N GLU A 510 18.69 -12.64 24.18
CA GLU A 510 17.29 -12.64 24.58
C GLU A 510 16.54 -13.77 23.88
N THR A 511 16.03 -14.73 24.66
CA THR A 511 15.20 -15.81 24.14
C THR A 511 13.79 -15.27 23.93
N LEU A 512 13.30 -15.25 22.68
CA LEU A 512 11.85 -15.23 22.43
C LEU A 512 11.25 -16.43 23.15
N ARG A 513 10.42 -16.19 24.16
CA ARG A 513 9.56 -17.21 24.75
C ARG A 513 8.25 -17.23 23.97
N ILE A 514 7.88 -18.42 23.50
CA ILE A 514 6.62 -18.66 22.80
C ILE A 514 5.61 -19.20 23.82
N PRO A 515 4.44 -18.58 24.03
CA PRO A 515 3.43 -19.12 24.93
C PRO A 515 2.98 -20.53 24.49
N GLU A 516 2.82 -21.46 25.43
CA GLU A 516 2.36 -22.82 25.12
C GLU A 516 0.99 -22.85 24.44
N THR A 517 0.12 -21.91 24.79
CA THR A 517 -1.18 -21.68 24.14
C THR A 517 -1.04 -21.48 22.64
N LEU A 518 0.03 -20.80 22.19
CA LEU A 518 0.35 -20.62 20.78
C LEU A 518 0.90 -21.89 20.13
N LEU A 519 1.70 -22.70 20.83
CA LEU A 519 2.16 -23.99 20.29
C LEU A 519 0.98 -24.97 20.13
N LYS A 520 0.08 -25.06 21.12
CA LYS A 520 -1.14 -25.87 21.09
C LYS A 520 -2.12 -25.41 20.01
N ALA A 521 -2.25 -24.10 19.78
CA ALA A 521 -3.05 -23.56 18.68
C ALA A 521 -2.44 -23.83 17.29
N PHE A 522 -1.15 -24.18 17.19
CA PHE A 522 -0.50 -24.34 15.89
C PHE A 522 -0.69 -25.73 15.28
N SER A 523 -0.78 -26.77 16.10
CA SER A 523 -0.96 -28.16 15.62
C SER A 523 -2.27 -28.37 14.87
N SER A 524 -3.30 -27.57 15.15
CA SER A 524 -4.58 -27.59 14.42
C SER A 524 -4.58 -26.82 13.10
N LEU A 525 -3.53 -26.03 12.81
CA LEU A 525 -3.48 -25.16 11.64
C LEU A 525 -2.77 -25.80 10.46
N LYS A 526 -3.51 -26.00 9.36
CA LYS A 526 -2.96 -26.47 8.09
C LYS A 526 -1.94 -25.45 7.54
N PRO A 527 -0.66 -25.82 7.34
CA PRO A 527 0.35 -24.89 6.86
C PRO A 527 0.06 -24.48 5.41
N ASP A 528 0.14 -23.18 5.14
CA ASP A 528 -0.05 -22.62 3.81
C ASP A 528 1.27 -22.55 3.01
N LEU A 529 1.15 -22.23 1.72
CA LEU A 529 2.30 -22.05 0.82
C LEU A 529 3.24 -20.92 1.30
N TYR A 530 2.71 -19.94 2.02
CA TYR A 530 3.50 -18.84 2.62
C TYR A 530 4.32 -19.32 3.82
N THR A 531 3.81 -20.27 4.60
CA THR A 531 4.50 -20.98 5.69
C THR A 531 5.65 -21.79 5.12
N LEU A 532 5.37 -22.64 4.12
CA LEU A 532 6.38 -23.43 3.43
C LEU A 532 7.52 -22.57 2.86
N THR A 533 7.20 -21.47 2.18
CA THR A 533 8.21 -20.56 1.62
C THR A 533 8.94 -19.73 2.68
N SER A 534 8.33 -19.46 3.83
CA SER A 534 9.00 -18.84 4.97
C SER A 534 9.97 -19.82 5.63
N TYR A 535 9.60 -21.10 5.75
CA TYR A 535 10.48 -22.17 6.24
C TYR A 535 11.69 -22.43 5.32
N ILE A 536 11.48 -22.57 4.00
CA ILE A 536 12.59 -22.71 3.04
C ILE A 536 13.52 -21.49 3.12
N SER A 537 12.97 -20.28 3.28
CA SER A 537 13.77 -19.06 3.48
C SER A 537 14.60 -19.10 4.77
N HIS A 538 14.05 -19.66 5.85
CA HIS A 538 14.73 -19.84 7.13
C HIS A 538 15.95 -20.77 7.02
N ILE A 539 15.73 -22.01 6.58
CA ILE A 539 16.78 -23.02 6.35
C ILE A 539 17.93 -22.47 5.48
N THR A 540 17.54 -21.69 4.45
CA THR A 540 18.45 -21.02 3.49
C THR A 540 19.24 -19.84 4.09
N ALA A 541 18.80 -19.30 5.23
CA ALA A 541 19.47 -18.21 5.94
C ALA A 541 20.32 -18.70 7.12
N THR A 542 19.87 -19.74 7.85
CA THR A 542 20.63 -20.36 8.94
C THR A 542 21.88 -21.09 8.45
N GLY A 543 21.87 -21.56 7.19
CA GLY A 543 23.07 -22.09 6.54
C GLY A 543 23.00 -23.56 6.15
N ASN A 544 21.83 -24.19 6.23
CA ASN A 544 21.58 -25.53 5.71
C ASN A 544 20.77 -25.52 4.37
N PRO A 545 21.19 -24.78 3.32
CA PRO A 545 20.42 -24.75 2.07
C PRO A 545 20.40 -26.12 1.33
N HIS A 546 21.14 -27.12 1.82
CA HIS A 546 21.19 -28.46 1.24
C HIS A 546 19.91 -29.27 1.51
N GLY A 547 19.32 -29.20 2.71
CA GLY A 547 18.06 -29.89 3.03
C GLY A 547 16.88 -29.48 2.12
N VAL A 548 16.93 -28.29 1.54
CA VAL A 548 15.93 -27.82 0.55
C VAL A 548 15.92 -28.70 -0.71
N LYS A 549 17.01 -29.40 -1.05
CA LYS A 549 17.05 -30.36 -2.16
C LYS A 549 16.03 -31.49 -1.98
N GLU A 550 15.97 -32.08 -0.79
CA GLU A 550 15.07 -33.19 -0.47
C GLU A 550 13.63 -32.70 -0.41
N LEU A 551 13.39 -31.56 0.27
CA LEU A 551 12.09 -30.91 0.29
C LEU A 551 11.57 -30.58 -1.13
N VAL A 552 12.43 -30.15 -2.06
CA VAL A 552 12.05 -29.94 -3.46
C VAL A 552 11.61 -31.23 -4.16
N PHE A 553 12.26 -32.37 -3.90
CA PHE A 553 11.83 -33.65 -4.46
C PHE A 553 10.60 -34.23 -3.76
N HIS A 554 10.34 -33.88 -2.50
CA HIS A 554 9.08 -34.21 -1.83
C HIS A 554 7.91 -33.41 -2.42
N LEU A 555 8.10 -32.10 -2.62
CA LEU A 555 7.07 -31.21 -3.16
C LEU A 555 6.82 -31.41 -4.66
N LEU A 556 7.86 -31.71 -5.44
CA LEU A 556 7.83 -31.92 -6.89
C LEU A 556 8.46 -33.29 -7.24
N PRO A 557 7.85 -34.42 -6.84
CA PRO A 557 8.41 -35.76 -7.03
C PRO A 557 8.57 -36.11 -8.51
N GLU A 558 7.77 -35.51 -9.39
CA GLU A 558 7.88 -35.70 -10.83
C GLU A 558 9.25 -35.24 -11.36
N LEU A 559 9.91 -34.27 -10.71
CA LEU A 559 11.27 -33.86 -11.07
C LEU A 559 12.30 -34.97 -10.89
N ALA A 560 12.13 -35.89 -9.94
CA ALA A 560 13.04 -37.02 -9.78
C ALA A 560 12.92 -38.00 -10.96
N VAL A 561 11.71 -38.20 -11.46
CA VAL A 561 11.39 -39.14 -12.54
C VAL A 561 11.71 -38.56 -13.92
N LEU A 562 11.41 -37.28 -14.17
CA LEU A 562 11.58 -36.61 -15.46
C LEU A 562 13.04 -36.55 -15.98
N PHE A 563 14.04 -36.83 -15.13
CA PHE A 563 15.46 -36.90 -15.50
C PHE A 563 16.05 -38.32 -15.52
N ARG A 564 15.28 -39.37 -15.21
CA ARG A 564 15.72 -40.77 -15.40
C ARG A 564 15.64 -41.16 -16.87
N SER A 565 16.68 -41.83 -17.37
CA SER A 565 16.63 -42.50 -18.68
C SER A 565 15.72 -43.72 -18.59
N GLY A 566 15.00 -44.05 -19.68
CA GLY A 566 14.15 -45.25 -19.75
C GLY A 566 12.65 -45.03 -19.49
N VAL A 567 12.23 -43.87 -18.98
CA VAL A 567 10.79 -43.55 -18.85
C VAL A 567 10.19 -43.32 -20.24
N ASN A 568 9.10 -44.01 -20.57
CA ASN A 568 8.42 -43.88 -21.86
C ASN A 568 7.87 -42.45 -22.09
N ALA A 569 7.68 -42.06 -23.36
CA ALA A 569 7.31 -40.69 -23.72
C ALA A 569 5.93 -40.27 -23.15
N SER A 570 4.96 -41.19 -23.11
CA SER A 570 3.61 -40.95 -22.61
C SER A 570 3.60 -40.65 -21.10
N THR A 571 4.20 -41.51 -20.28
CA THR A 571 4.33 -41.31 -18.83
C THR A 571 5.13 -40.05 -18.52
N LYS A 572 6.17 -39.76 -19.30
CA LYS A 572 6.94 -38.52 -19.18
C LYS A 572 6.07 -37.28 -19.46
N SER A 573 5.18 -37.34 -20.45
CA SER A 573 4.22 -36.27 -20.74
C SER A 573 3.21 -36.08 -19.59
N LYS A 574 2.59 -37.17 -19.12
CA LYS A 574 1.64 -37.16 -17.99
C LYS A 574 2.27 -36.61 -16.70
N LEU A 575 3.49 -37.06 -16.35
CA LEU A 575 4.24 -36.54 -15.20
C LEU A 575 4.66 -35.08 -15.39
N HIS A 576 5.00 -34.65 -16.62
CA HIS A 576 5.32 -33.25 -16.88
C HIS A 576 4.08 -32.35 -16.69
N TYR A 577 2.91 -32.77 -17.18
CA TYR A 577 1.64 -32.08 -16.98
C TYR A 577 1.30 -31.94 -15.48
N LEU A 578 1.38 -33.03 -14.71
CA LEU A 578 1.12 -33.00 -13.26
C LEU A 578 2.09 -32.07 -12.51
N CYS A 579 3.39 -32.17 -12.81
CA CYS A 579 4.42 -31.29 -12.26
C CYS A 579 4.14 -29.81 -12.58
N LEU A 580 3.70 -29.53 -13.80
CA LEU A 580 3.39 -28.19 -14.29
C LEU A 580 2.13 -27.62 -13.59
N LYS A 581 1.07 -28.42 -13.45
CA LYS A 581 -0.15 -28.06 -12.70
C LYS A 581 0.14 -27.77 -11.23
N ARG A 582 0.98 -28.59 -10.59
CA ARG A 582 1.48 -28.34 -9.22
C ARG A 582 2.33 -27.06 -9.14
N SER A 583 3.20 -26.85 -10.12
CA SER A 583 4.06 -25.67 -10.21
C SER A 583 3.30 -24.36 -10.40
N VAL A 584 2.22 -24.35 -11.18
CA VAL A 584 1.34 -23.19 -11.35
C VAL A 584 0.71 -22.81 -10.02
N ARG A 585 0.25 -23.79 -9.23
CA ARG A 585 -0.31 -23.60 -7.87
C ARG A 585 0.72 -23.07 -6.86
N TYR A 586 2.00 -23.37 -7.01
CA TYR A 586 3.07 -22.87 -6.12
C TYR A 586 3.51 -21.42 -6.41
N GLY A 587 3.25 -20.89 -7.60
CA GLY A 587 3.46 -19.47 -7.91
C GLY A 587 4.93 -18.99 -7.89
N PRO A 588 5.16 -17.69 -8.15
CA PRO A 588 6.50 -17.16 -8.40
C PRO A 588 7.36 -17.01 -7.15
N TYR A 589 6.75 -16.81 -5.98
CA TYR A 589 7.48 -16.62 -4.72
C TYR A 589 8.15 -17.92 -4.26
N PHE A 590 7.47 -19.06 -4.42
CA PHE A 590 8.04 -20.38 -4.15
C PHE A 590 9.30 -20.62 -4.96
N PHE A 591 9.24 -20.44 -6.28
CA PHE A 591 10.39 -20.59 -7.16
C PHE A 591 11.54 -19.65 -6.78
N THR A 592 11.25 -18.38 -6.46
CA THR A 592 12.26 -17.41 -6.04
C THR A 592 13.03 -17.89 -4.79
N VAL A 593 12.31 -18.42 -3.79
CA VAL A 593 12.90 -18.91 -2.54
C VAL A 593 13.68 -20.22 -2.76
N VAL A 594 13.13 -21.17 -3.51
CA VAL A 594 13.82 -22.43 -3.84
C VAL A 594 15.08 -22.19 -4.67
N LEU A 595 15.05 -21.31 -5.66
CA LEU A 595 16.23 -20.94 -6.43
C LEU A 595 17.32 -20.33 -5.54
N ASN A 596 16.94 -19.48 -4.57
CA ASN A 596 17.89 -18.87 -3.62
C ASN A 596 18.56 -19.94 -2.75
N ALA A 597 17.80 -20.93 -2.29
CA ALA A 597 18.33 -22.09 -1.58
C ALA A 597 19.34 -22.86 -2.44
N LEU A 598 18.93 -23.31 -3.62
CA LEU A 598 19.74 -24.15 -4.50
C LEU A 598 21.01 -23.44 -4.98
N VAL A 599 20.95 -22.14 -5.28
CA VAL A 599 22.13 -21.33 -5.62
C VAL A 599 23.09 -21.21 -4.43
N LYS A 600 22.58 -20.99 -3.21
CA LYS A 600 23.40 -20.95 -1.98
C LYS A 600 24.02 -22.30 -1.62
N ALA A 601 23.33 -23.40 -1.88
CA ALA A 601 23.86 -24.76 -1.77
C ALA A 601 24.89 -25.11 -2.88
N GLY A 602 25.11 -24.21 -3.86
CA GLY A 602 25.98 -24.47 -5.00
C GLY A 602 25.42 -25.49 -6.00
N LEU A 603 24.15 -25.87 -5.88
CA LEU A 603 23.43 -26.82 -6.73
C LEU A 603 22.90 -26.12 -8.00
N THR A 604 23.78 -25.38 -8.68
CA THR A 604 23.44 -24.50 -9.82
C THR A 604 22.70 -25.21 -10.94
N GLY A 605 23.08 -26.45 -11.27
CA GLY A 605 22.36 -27.26 -12.26
C GLY A 605 20.99 -27.81 -11.82
N LEU A 606 20.67 -27.86 -10.52
CA LEU A 606 19.30 -28.10 -10.07
C LEU A 606 18.50 -26.79 -10.11
N ALA A 607 19.13 -25.66 -9.74
CA ALA A 607 18.52 -24.33 -9.89
C ALA A 607 18.14 -24.02 -11.35
N GLU A 608 18.99 -24.34 -12.34
CA GLU A 608 18.67 -24.20 -13.77
C GLU A 608 17.44 -25.04 -14.19
N ARG A 609 17.27 -26.24 -13.64
CA ARG A 609 16.13 -27.12 -13.94
C ARG A 609 14.84 -26.62 -13.31
N ILE A 610 14.91 -26.15 -12.06
CA ILE A 610 13.81 -25.47 -11.38
C ILE A 610 13.43 -24.16 -12.09
N TRP A 611 14.41 -23.39 -12.58
CA TRP A 611 14.19 -22.18 -13.35
C TRP A 611 13.37 -22.43 -14.62
N ILE A 612 13.74 -23.45 -15.41
CA ILE A 612 13.01 -23.77 -16.63
C ILE A 612 11.59 -24.26 -16.28
N LEU A 613 11.42 -25.06 -15.22
CA LEU A 613 10.08 -25.42 -14.74
C LEU A 613 9.27 -24.19 -14.32
N ALA A 614 9.89 -23.23 -13.61
CA ALA A 614 9.25 -22.00 -13.18
C ALA A 614 8.81 -21.11 -14.37
N GLN A 615 9.62 -21.06 -15.42
CA GLN A 615 9.30 -20.36 -16.68
C GLN A 615 8.20 -21.06 -17.46
N GLN A 616 8.20 -22.40 -17.51
CA GLN A 616 7.10 -23.18 -18.07
C GLN A 616 5.81 -22.97 -17.26
N ALA A 617 5.89 -22.91 -15.93
CA ALA A 617 4.75 -22.65 -15.05
C ALA A 617 4.21 -21.21 -15.18
N GLN A 618 5.08 -20.22 -15.35
CA GLN A 618 4.67 -18.85 -15.71
C GLN A 618 3.86 -18.85 -17.01
N TYR A 619 4.30 -19.56 -18.05
CA TYR A 619 3.54 -19.71 -19.30
C TYR A 619 2.22 -20.46 -19.09
N ALA A 620 2.26 -21.59 -18.38
CA ALA A 620 1.06 -22.38 -18.09
C ALA A 620 0.04 -21.62 -17.22
N SER A 621 0.47 -20.65 -16.40
CA SER A 621 -0.44 -19.82 -15.60
C SER A 621 -1.37 -18.92 -16.44
N SER A 622 -1.11 -18.74 -17.75
CA SER A 622 -2.05 -18.08 -18.66
C SER A 622 -3.03 -19.04 -19.36
N ILE A 623 -2.91 -20.35 -19.09
CA ILE A 623 -3.78 -21.38 -19.68
C ILE A 623 -4.84 -21.74 -18.62
N PRO A 624 -6.15 -21.52 -18.88
CA PRO A 624 -7.22 -21.73 -17.90
C PRO A 624 -7.23 -23.13 -17.26
N GLU A 625 -6.82 -24.16 -17.99
CA GLU A 625 -6.72 -25.54 -17.52
C GLU A 625 -5.77 -25.73 -16.31
N PHE A 626 -4.69 -24.92 -16.25
CA PHE A 626 -3.72 -24.96 -15.18
C PHE A 626 -4.04 -23.94 -14.07
N ALA A 627 -4.71 -22.85 -14.41
CA ALA A 627 -5.06 -21.75 -13.51
C ALA A 627 -6.57 -21.73 -13.22
N LEU A 628 -7.02 -22.63 -12.33
CA LEU A 628 -8.42 -22.70 -11.84
C LEU A 628 -8.81 -21.40 -11.09
N GLY A 629 -9.24 -20.38 -11.83
CA GLY A 629 -9.56 -19.04 -11.30
C GLY A 629 -8.36 -18.22 -10.84
N GLY A 630 -7.13 -18.65 -11.16
CA GLY A 630 -5.91 -17.96 -10.77
C GLY A 630 -5.50 -16.85 -11.75
N GLU A 631 -5.01 -15.73 -11.25
CA GLU A 631 -4.38 -14.71 -12.10
C GLU A 631 -3.08 -15.25 -12.73
N GLN A 632 -2.85 -14.91 -14.00
CA GLN A 632 -1.58 -15.18 -14.68
C GLN A 632 -0.45 -14.50 -13.91
N TRP A 633 0.59 -15.26 -13.54
CA TRP A 633 1.69 -14.74 -12.74
C TRP A 633 3.01 -14.74 -13.49
N ARG A 634 3.92 -13.83 -13.11
CA ARG A 634 5.30 -13.76 -13.62
C ARG A 634 6.33 -13.89 -12.51
N LEU A 635 7.49 -14.42 -12.84
CA LEU A 635 8.66 -14.42 -11.97
C LEU A 635 9.16 -12.98 -11.75
N GLY A 636 9.29 -12.59 -10.50
CA GLY A 636 9.87 -11.30 -10.11
C GLY A 636 11.37 -11.21 -10.42
N ILE A 637 11.89 -9.99 -10.50
CA ILE A 637 13.31 -9.71 -10.77
C ILE A 637 14.23 -10.40 -9.74
N GLU A 638 13.74 -10.68 -8.54
CA GLU A 638 14.44 -11.40 -7.49
C GLU A 638 14.91 -12.80 -7.94
N ALA A 639 14.10 -13.53 -8.73
CA ALA A 639 14.46 -14.85 -9.22
C ALA A 639 15.58 -14.78 -10.28
N TYR A 640 15.49 -13.81 -11.19
CA TYR A 640 16.55 -13.50 -12.16
C TYR A 640 17.86 -13.06 -11.45
N THR A 641 17.73 -12.25 -10.40
CA THR A 641 18.86 -11.78 -9.58
C THR A 641 19.58 -12.93 -8.88
N VAL A 642 18.82 -13.86 -8.30
CA VAL A 642 19.35 -15.07 -7.66
C VAL A 642 20.14 -15.93 -8.65
N LEU A 643 19.63 -16.15 -9.86
CA LEU A 643 20.36 -16.90 -10.88
C LEU A 643 21.57 -16.15 -11.42
N MET A 644 21.47 -14.83 -11.59
CA MET A 644 22.62 -13.99 -11.96
C MET A 644 23.74 -14.09 -10.92
N GLN A 645 23.40 -14.13 -9.62
CA GLN A 645 24.36 -14.37 -8.53
C GLN A 645 24.97 -15.78 -8.59
N GLY A 646 24.18 -16.79 -8.95
CA GLY A 646 24.67 -18.15 -9.20
C GLY A 646 25.68 -18.20 -10.35
N TYR A 647 25.36 -17.58 -11.49
CA TYR A 647 26.27 -17.48 -12.64
C TYR A 647 27.52 -16.63 -12.33
N ALA A 648 27.40 -15.57 -11.52
CA ALA A 648 28.54 -14.79 -11.03
C ALA A 648 29.48 -15.63 -10.16
N ALA A 649 28.94 -16.48 -9.28
CA ALA A 649 29.73 -17.39 -8.47
C ALA A 649 30.49 -18.43 -9.34
N GLU A 650 29.84 -19.01 -10.36
CA GLU A 650 30.48 -19.93 -11.31
C GLU A 650 31.54 -19.24 -12.18
N ALA A 651 31.27 -18.00 -12.63
CA ALA A 651 32.21 -17.14 -13.36
C ALA A 651 33.46 -16.78 -12.52
N SER A 652 33.36 -16.82 -11.19
CA SER A 652 34.43 -16.47 -10.27
C SER A 652 35.32 -17.65 -9.85
N ARG A 653 34.86 -18.91 -10.02
CA ARG A 653 35.51 -20.09 -9.43
C ARG A 653 36.93 -20.37 -9.93
N THR A 654 37.30 -20.00 -11.16
CA THR A 654 38.62 -20.36 -11.74
C THR A 654 39.78 -19.46 -11.33
N VAL A 655 39.54 -18.24 -10.84
CA VAL A 655 40.61 -17.34 -10.38
C VAL A 655 41.38 -17.94 -9.20
N ARG A 656 40.73 -18.79 -8.40
CA ARG A 656 41.27 -19.31 -7.12
C ARG A 656 41.88 -20.71 -7.16
N VAL A 657 41.64 -21.51 -8.19
CA VAL A 657 42.02 -22.95 -8.24
C VAL A 657 43.43 -23.16 -8.85
N ARG A 658 44.17 -22.09 -9.12
CA ARG A 658 45.26 -22.07 -10.11
C ARG A 658 46.56 -22.83 -9.78
N ARG A 659 46.64 -23.68 -8.73
CA ARG A 659 47.88 -24.42 -8.40
C ARG A 659 47.80 -25.92 -8.04
N HIS A 660 46.74 -26.48 -7.43
CA HIS A 660 46.83 -27.83 -6.81
C HIS A 660 45.74 -28.87 -7.15
N SER A 661 44.88 -28.67 -8.16
CA SER A 661 44.00 -29.77 -8.62
C SER A 661 43.69 -29.68 -10.11
N LYS A 662 44.49 -30.37 -10.95
CA LYS A 662 44.26 -30.49 -12.40
C LYS A 662 43.20 -31.55 -12.76
N HIS A 663 42.89 -32.51 -11.89
CA HIS A 663 42.14 -33.72 -12.27
C HIS A 663 40.63 -33.75 -11.94
N MET A 664 40.11 -32.91 -11.03
CA MET A 664 38.76 -33.14 -10.44
C MET A 664 37.62 -32.22 -10.91
N ALA A 665 37.87 -31.19 -11.73
CA ALA A 665 36.86 -30.14 -12.03
C ALA A 665 35.97 -30.38 -13.27
N ARG A 666 35.74 -31.63 -13.71
CA ARG A 666 34.80 -31.93 -14.83
C ARG A 666 33.41 -31.34 -14.51
N ALA A 667 32.75 -30.74 -15.50
CA ALA A 667 31.48 -30.02 -15.33
C ALA A 667 30.24 -30.95 -15.27
N VAL A 668 30.32 -32.01 -14.46
CA VAL A 668 29.20 -32.94 -14.27
C VAL A 668 28.08 -32.20 -13.54
N GLY A 669 26.91 -32.07 -14.21
CA GLY A 669 25.70 -31.47 -13.66
C GLY A 669 25.43 -29.98 -13.95
N PHE A 670 26.35 -29.21 -14.53
CA PHE A 670 26.15 -27.77 -14.82
C PHE A 670 25.78 -27.52 -16.30
N GLY A 671 24.78 -26.67 -16.58
CA GLY A 671 24.39 -26.25 -17.94
C GLY A 671 23.66 -27.30 -18.79
N TRP A 672 23.30 -28.45 -18.22
CA TRP A 672 22.81 -29.64 -18.93
C TRP A 672 21.47 -29.46 -19.67
N SER A 673 20.63 -28.51 -19.25
CA SER A 673 19.32 -28.26 -19.86
C SER A 673 19.32 -27.24 -20.99
N LEU A 674 20.36 -26.40 -21.08
CA LEU A 674 20.47 -25.31 -22.06
C LEU A 674 21.56 -25.59 -23.11
N TYR A 675 22.59 -26.36 -22.77
CA TYR A 675 23.64 -26.75 -23.69
C TYR A 675 23.48 -28.20 -24.12
N THR A 676 23.47 -28.40 -25.45
CA THR A 676 23.62 -29.73 -26.03
C THR A 676 24.88 -30.40 -25.49
N ARG A 677 24.81 -31.71 -25.20
CA ARG A 677 25.94 -32.51 -24.67
C ARG A 677 27.26 -32.28 -25.43
N LYS A 678 27.19 -31.96 -26.74
CA LYS A 678 28.32 -31.57 -27.59
C LYS A 678 29.15 -30.40 -27.03
N GLN A 679 28.54 -29.33 -26.51
CA GLN A 679 29.30 -28.17 -25.99
C GLN A 679 29.93 -28.42 -24.61
N LEU A 680 29.34 -29.31 -23.79
CA LEU A 680 29.93 -29.74 -22.51
C LEU A 680 31.08 -30.74 -22.71
N ARG A 681 31.02 -31.57 -23.76
CA ARG A 681 32.13 -32.46 -24.18
C ARG A 681 33.36 -31.68 -24.64
N ALA A 682 33.20 -30.46 -25.18
CA ALA A 682 34.28 -29.60 -25.65
C ALA A 682 35.14 -28.95 -24.53
N GLY A 683 35.17 -29.52 -23.31
CA GLY A 683 36.10 -29.15 -22.24
C GLY A 683 36.03 -27.72 -21.70
N LYS A 684 35.04 -26.90 -22.10
CA LYS A 684 35.00 -25.48 -21.77
C LYS A 684 34.94 -25.25 -20.26
N ALA A 685 35.88 -24.46 -19.75
CA ALA A 685 36.01 -24.19 -18.33
C ALA A 685 34.74 -23.53 -17.76
N ARG A 686 34.30 -23.95 -16.55
CA ARG A 686 33.03 -23.54 -15.92
C ARG A 686 32.81 -22.03 -15.90
N HIS A 687 33.87 -21.23 -15.72
CA HIS A 687 33.76 -19.77 -15.70
C HIS A 687 33.32 -19.15 -17.03
N VAL A 688 33.73 -19.73 -18.17
CA VAL A 688 33.32 -19.28 -19.52
C VAL A 688 31.83 -19.54 -19.72
N ILE A 689 31.37 -20.71 -19.26
CA ILE A 689 29.94 -21.09 -19.29
C ILE A 689 29.14 -20.15 -18.39
N GLY A 690 29.59 -19.90 -17.15
CA GLY A 690 28.96 -18.96 -16.22
C GLY A 690 28.82 -17.54 -16.79
N ARG A 691 29.88 -16.97 -17.38
CA ARG A 691 29.80 -15.64 -18.04
C ARG A 691 28.83 -15.63 -19.23
N ARG A 692 28.80 -16.71 -20.02
CA ARG A 692 27.89 -16.81 -21.17
C ARG A 692 26.43 -16.92 -20.72
N LEU A 693 26.14 -17.72 -19.70
CA LEU A 693 24.81 -17.83 -19.10
C LEU A 693 24.37 -16.51 -18.44
N ALA A 694 25.28 -15.80 -17.76
CA ALA A 694 25.03 -14.45 -17.27
C ALA A 694 24.66 -13.47 -18.39
N MET A 695 25.39 -13.45 -19.52
CA MET A 695 25.04 -12.62 -20.67
C MET A 695 23.69 -12.97 -21.29
N LEU A 696 23.34 -14.27 -21.38
CA LEU A 696 22.05 -14.70 -21.90
C LEU A 696 20.92 -14.24 -20.97
N LEU A 697 21.04 -14.48 -19.66
CA LEU A 697 20.06 -14.03 -18.66
C LEU A 697 19.92 -12.49 -18.64
N TYR A 698 21.04 -11.77 -18.72
CA TYR A 698 21.07 -10.32 -18.83
C TYR A 698 20.24 -9.83 -20.03
N ARG A 699 20.44 -10.44 -21.19
CA ARG A 699 19.70 -10.08 -22.41
C ARG A 699 18.22 -10.42 -22.34
N THR A 700 17.84 -11.54 -21.71
CA THR A 700 16.42 -11.90 -21.53
C THR A 700 15.66 -10.91 -20.63
N VAL A 701 16.35 -10.21 -19.72
CA VAL A 701 15.72 -9.20 -18.84
C VAL A 701 15.54 -7.86 -19.56
N LEU A 702 16.47 -7.47 -20.45
CA LEU A 702 16.48 -6.13 -21.04
C LEU A 702 15.92 -6.00 -22.45
N PHE A 703 16.18 -6.95 -23.35
CA PHE A 703 15.92 -6.74 -24.79
C PHE A 703 14.60 -7.34 -25.27
N GLU A 704 13.70 -7.74 -24.35
CA GLU A 704 12.45 -8.46 -24.65
C GLU A 704 12.61 -9.63 -25.64
N ASP A 705 13.80 -10.23 -25.72
CA ASP A 705 14.14 -11.16 -26.80
C ASP A 705 13.43 -12.52 -26.63
N LYS A 706 12.18 -12.51 -27.08
CA LYS A 706 11.27 -13.65 -27.16
C LYS A 706 11.86 -14.76 -28.03
N THR A 707 12.82 -14.49 -28.93
CA THR A 707 13.41 -15.53 -29.79
C THR A 707 14.31 -16.46 -29.00
N MET A 708 15.14 -15.92 -28.08
CA MET A 708 15.95 -16.73 -27.20
C MET A 708 15.08 -17.58 -26.27
N PHE A 709 14.07 -16.96 -25.64
CA PHE A 709 13.16 -17.66 -24.74
C PHE A 709 12.32 -18.74 -25.44
N LYS A 710 11.72 -18.42 -26.60
CA LYS A 710 11.00 -19.39 -27.44
C LYS A 710 11.91 -20.53 -27.88
N SER A 711 13.19 -20.28 -28.16
CA SER A 711 14.16 -21.33 -28.47
C SER A 711 14.39 -22.28 -27.28
N LEU A 712 14.53 -21.74 -26.06
CA LEU A 712 14.67 -22.55 -24.85
C LEU A 712 13.42 -23.39 -24.52
N LEU A 713 12.22 -22.85 -24.76
CA LEU A 713 10.97 -23.60 -24.62
C LEU A 713 10.79 -24.66 -25.72
N ARG A 714 11.09 -24.33 -26.99
CA ARG A 714 11.02 -25.27 -28.13
C ARG A 714 11.91 -26.49 -27.92
N ILE A 715 13.10 -26.33 -27.35
CA ILE A 715 14.03 -27.43 -27.03
C ILE A 715 13.41 -28.44 -26.04
N ARG A 716 12.38 -28.05 -25.26
CA ARG A 716 11.71 -28.93 -24.28
C ARG A 716 10.35 -29.50 -24.77
N GLY A 717 9.89 -29.13 -25.96
CA GLY A 717 8.99 -29.92 -26.83
C GLY A 717 7.69 -30.47 -26.22
N GLY A 718 6.83 -29.64 -25.63
CA GLY A 718 5.57 -30.12 -25.05
C GLY A 718 4.38 -29.14 -25.00
N LEU A 719 4.53 -27.89 -25.42
CA LEU A 719 3.47 -26.87 -25.38
C LEU A 719 3.37 -26.18 -26.74
N HIS A 720 2.70 -26.83 -27.69
CA HIS A 720 2.47 -26.34 -29.06
C HIS A 720 1.18 -25.52 -29.21
N GLY A 721 0.66 -24.94 -28.12
CA GLY A 721 -0.49 -24.05 -28.18
C GLY A 721 -0.17 -22.81 -29.02
N THR A 722 -0.86 -22.67 -30.17
CA THR A 722 -0.75 -21.54 -31.10
C THR A 722 -1.46 -20.27 -30.63
N GLY A 723 -2.10 -20.31 -29.45
CA GLY A 723 -2.77 -19.17 -28.85
C GLY A 723 -1.82 -17.98 -28.66
N SER A 724 -2.22 -16.83 -29.19
CA SER A 724 -1.49 -15.56 -29.03
C SER A 724 -1.62 -15.05 -27.59
N ILE A 725 -0.82 -15.60 -26.69
CA ILE A 725 -0.75 -15.14 -25.30
C ILE A 725 -0.12 -13.75 -25.28
N SER A 726 -0.86 -12.77 -24.75
CA SER A 726 -0.37 -11.41 -24.58
C SER A 726 0.92 -11.42 -23.75
N PRO A 727 2.03 -10.86 -24.27
CA PRO A 727 3.31 -10.91 -23.58
C PRO A 727 3.26 -10.01 -22.34
N LEU A 728 3.32 -10.61 -21.16
CA LEU A 728 3.55 -9.84 -19.93
C LEU A 728 4.86 -9.04 -20.07
N PRO A 729 4.91 -7.77 -19.64
CA PRO A 729 6.11 -6.96 -19.73
C PRO A 729 7.27 -7.60 -18.96
N PRO A 730 8.53 -7.37 -19.36
CA PRO A 730 9.69 -7.91 -18.66
C PRO A 730 9.76 -7.43 -17.21
N PRO A 731 10.43 -8.18 -16.32
CA PRO A 731 10.70 -7.73 -14.96
C PRO A 731 11.72 -6.57 -15.00
N LEU A 732 11.37 -5.43 -14.40
CA LEU A 732 12.27 -4.28 -14.35
C LEU A 732 13.54 -4.63 -13.52
N PRO A 733 14.76 -4.45 -14.06
CA PRO A 733 15.98 -4.76 -13.34
C PRO A 733 16.23 -3.83 -12.15
N ASP A 734 16.68 -4.41 -11.04
CA ASP A 734 17.01 -3.68 -9.82
C ASP A 734 18.53 -3.52 -9.61
N SER A 735 18.91 -2.70 -8.63
CA SER A 735 20.32 -2.52 -8.25
C SER A 735 21.04 -3.83 -7.89
N ARG A 736 20.32 -4.85 -7.38
CA ARG A 736 20.90 -6.15 -7.00
C ARG A 736 21.18 -7.00 -8.24
N PHE A 737 20.29 -6.98 -9.23
CA PHE A 737 20.46 -7.61 -10.55
C PHE A 737 21.67 -7.04 -11.28
N PHE A 738 21.76 -5.72 -11.41
CA PHE A 738 22.89 -5.07 -12.07
C PHE A 738 24.22 -5.32 -11.34
N ASN A 739 24.24 -5.25 -10.00
CA ASN A 739 25.44 -5.59 -9.23
C ASN A 739 25.88 -7.06 -9.44
N ALA A 740 24.93 -8.00 -9.56
CA ALA A 740 25.23 -9.40 -9.86
C ALA A 740 25.71 -9.60 -11.30
N ALA A 741 25.16 -8.84 -12.26
CA ALA A 741 25.62 -8.84 -13.65
C ALA A 741 27.06 -8.28 -13.77
N LEU A 742 27.37 -7.19 -13.05
CA LEU A 742 28.72 -6.64 -12.92
C LEU A 742 29.68 -7.67 -12.28
N ASP A 743 29.28 -8.33 -11.19
CA ASP A 743 30.11 -9.38 -10.57
C ASP A 743 30.40 -10.56 -11.54
N ALA A 744 29.43 -10.93 -12.39
CA ALA A 744 29.59 -12.03 -13.35
C ALA A 744 30.46 -11.65 -14.55
N LEU A 745 30.22 -10.47 -15.13
CA LEU A 745 30.75 -10.05 -16.43
C LEU A 745 32.04 -9.25 -16.30
N CYS A 746 32.20 -8.54 -15.17
CA CYS A 746 33.39 -7.77 -14.80
C CYS A 746 33.92 -8.26 -13.44
N PRO A 747 34.29 -9.55 -13.32
CA PRO A 747 34.74 -10.11 -12.04
C PRO A 747 35.94 -9.35 -11.52
N ARG A 748 35.87 -8.97 -10.24
CA ARG A 748 36.91 -8.19 -9.56
C ARG A 748 38.26 -8.87 -9.71
N ARG A 749 39.15 -8.27 -10.50
CA ARG A 749 40.59 -8.51 -10.37
C ARG A 749 40.98 -8.05 -8.96
N SER A 750 41.90 -8.77 -8.34
CA SER A 750 42.42 -8.35 -7.04
C SER A 750 43.15 -7.01 -7.21
N SER A 751 43.10 -6.12 -6.22
CA SER A 751 43.81 -4.84 -6.30
C SER A 751 45.33 -5.02 -6.47
N ALA A 752 45.87 -6.19 -6.09
CA ALA A 752 47.24 -6.61 -6.38
C ALA A 752 47.50 -6.81 -7.89
N GLU A 753 46.62 -7.50 -8.62
CA GLU A 753 46.73 -7.66 -10.08
C GLU A 753 46.58 -6.33 -10.84
N MET A 754 45.90 -5.34 -10.25
CA MET A 754 45.69 -4.03 -10.88
C MET A 754 46.94 -3.13 -10.79
N ARG A 755 47.80 -3.32 -9.78
CA ARG A 755 49.08 -2.57 -9.61
C ARG A 755 50.20 -3.05 -10.55
N HIS A 756 50.11 -4.27 -11.09
CA HIS A 756 51.13 -4.86 -11.96
C HIS A 756 50.73 -4.86 -13.44
N ARG A 757 49.85 -3.96 -13.87
CA ARG A 757 49.74 -3.67 -15.30
C ARG A 757 50.93 -2.80 -15.70
N PRO A 758 51.76 -3.22 -16.67
CA PRO A 758 52.58 -2.26 -17.41
C PRO A 758 51.65 -1.24 -18.04
N THR A 759 52.16 -0.05 -18.31
CA THR A 759 51.50 1.01 -19.08
C THR A 759 51.39 0.60 -20.55
N VAL A 760 50.70 -0.51 -20.83
CA VAL A 760 50.52 -1.07 -22.18
C VAL A 760 49.82 -0.01 -23.01
N THR A 761 50.52 0.41 -24.06
CA THR A 761 50.25 1.61 -24.84
C THR A 761 48.83 1.64 -25.39
N ARG A 762 48.23 2.84 -25.35
CA ARG A 762 46.84 3.14 -25.71
C ARG A 762 46.51 2.94 -27.21
N ASN A 763 47.45 2.41 -28.01
CA ASN A 763 47.47 2.50 -29.47
C ASN A 763 47.10 1.21 -30.24
N THR A 764 46.96 0.05 -29.61
CA THR A 764 46.64 -1.18 -30.36
C THR A 764 45.13 -1.35 -30.59
N SER A 765 44.68 -0.91 -31.76
CA SER A 765 43.43 -1.29 -32.45
C SER A 765 42.10 -0.78 -31.88
N TRP A 766 41.75 0.46 -32.25
CA TRP A 766 40.37 0.96 -32.30
C TRP A 766 39.46 0.21 -33.31
N ALA A 767 40.01 -0.65 -34.20
CA ALA A 767 39.30 -1.22 -35.35
C ALA A 767 38.23 -2.30 -35.05
N PHE A 768 38.05 -2.76 -33.80
CA PHE A 768 37.04 -3.78 -33.43
C PHE A 768 35.74 -3.18 -32.85
N MET A 769 35.48 -1.89 -33.08
CA MET A 769 34.50 -1.10 -32.31
C MET A 769 33.01 -1.41 -32.57
N THR A 770 32.67 -2.22 -33.58
CA THR A 770 31.26 -2.50 -33.96
C THR A 770 30.49 -3.38 -32.96
N ARG A 771 31.14 -3.96 -31.95
CA ARG A 771 30.48 -4.79 -30.92
C ARG A 771 30.66 -4.22 -29.52
N ARG A 772 29.63 -3.53 -28.99
CA ARG A 772 29.54 -3.12 -27.58
C ARG A 772 29.99 -4.26 -26.67
N THR A 773 31.00 -4.00 -25.84
CA THR A 773 31.52 -4.98 -24.87
C THR A 773 30.41 -5.40 -23.89
N PRO A 774 30.52 -6.58 -23.23
CA PRO A 774 29.61 -6.97 -22.15
C PRO A 774 29.46 -5.88 -21.07
N LEU A 775 30.54 -5.15 -20.74
CA LEU A 775 30.50 -4.05 -19.78
C LEU A 775 29.69 -2.86 -20.30
N GLN A 776 29.91 -2.41 -21.55
CA GLN A 776 29.13 -1.33 -22.16
C GLN A 776 27.63 -1.71 -22.25
N GLN A 777 27.32 -2.98 -22.55
CA GLN A 777 25.93 -3.48 -22.51
C GLN A 777 25.33 -3.38 -21.09
N VAL A 778 26.11 -3.67 -20.04
CA VAL A 778 25.68 -3.51 -18.62
C VAL A 778 25.52 -2.04 -18.23
N ALA A 779 26.49 -1.19 -18.54
CA ALA A 779 26.46 0.24 -18.22
C ALA A 779 25.27 0.94 -18.86
N HIS A 780 25.00 0.67 -20.15
CA HIS A 780 23.82 1.18 -20.84
C HIS A 780 22.50 0.71 -20.21
N GLY A 781 22.42 -0.56 -19.77
CA GLY A 781 21.23 -1.05 -19.07
C GLY A 781 21.01 -0.37 -17.71
N ILE A 782 22.09 -0.09 -16.98
CA ILE A 782 22.06 0.64 -15.70
C ILE A 782 21.48 2.05 -15.91
N THR A 783 21.97 2.79 -16.91
CA THR A 783 21.56 4.18 -17.18
C THR A 783 20.15 4.25 -17.77
N SER A 784 19.81 3.36 -18.71
CA SER A 784 18.45 3.27 -19.27
C SER A 784 17.39 2.84 -18.24
N ALA A 785 17.79 2.15 -17.17
CA ALA A 785 16.92 1.85 -16.02
C ALA A 785 16.91 2.96 -14.94
N GLY A 786 17.48 4.15 -15.22
CA GLY A 786 17.45 5.31 -14.34
C GLY A 786 18.40 5.24 -13.13
N TYR A 787 19.41 4.36 -13.16
CA TYR A 787 20.44 4.30 -12.11
C TYR A 787 21.68 5.08 -12.53
N ARG A 788 22.26 5.84 -11.59
CA ARG A 788 23.57 6.47 -11.81
C ARG A 788 24.65 5.41 -11.90
N LEU A 789 25.42 5.42 -12.98
CA LEU A 789 26.57 4.53 -13.16
C LEU A 789 27.61 4.78 -12.03
N PRO A 790 28.20 3.75 -11.41
CA PRO A 790 29.27 3.92 -10.40
C PRO A 790 30.48 4.67 -10.99
N LYS A 791 31.17 5.52 -10.20
CA LYS A 791 32.28 6.37 -10.68
C LYS A 791 33.34 5.57 -11.45
N SER A 792 33.77 4.43 -10.89
CA SER A 792 34.78 3.57 -11.53
C SER A 792 34.36 2.98 -12.88
N LEU A 793 33.07 3.01 -13.20
CA LEU A 793 32.53 2.54 -14.48
C LEU A 793 32.28 3.70 -15.45
N GLN A 794 32.13 4.94 -14.97
CA GLN A 794 32.14 6.14 -15.82
C GLN A 794 33.51 6.28 -16.49
N GLU A 795 34.60 6.12 -15.73
CA GLU A 795 35.99 6.13 -16.24
C GLU A 795 36.32 5.00 -17.24
N LEU A 796 35.54 3.90 -17.23
CA LEU A 796 35.75 2.73 -18.09
C LEU A 796 34.79 2.65 -19.28
N VAL A 797 33.81 3.55 -19.35
CA VAL A 797 32.78 3.58 -20.37
C VAL A 797 32.70 5.01 -20.88
N GLU A 798 33.53 5.30 -21.88
CA GLU A 798 33.40 6.47 -22.75
C GLU A 798 31.96 6.48 -23.31
N CYS A 799 31.16 7.44 -22.85
CA CYS A 799 29.72 7.53 -23.09
C CYS A 799 29.32 9.00 -23.05
N ASP A 800 29.56 9.68 -24.17
CA ASP A 800 29.44 11.14 -24.29
C ASP A 800 27.97 11.63 -24.17
N ASP A 801 26.99 10.75 -24.39
CA ASP A 801 25.55 11.07 -24.39
C ASP A 801 24.88 11.11 -22.99
N ILE A 802 25.59 10.82 -21.89
CA ILE A 802 24.95 10.59 -20.58
C ILE A 802 24.90 11.88 -19.74
N VAL A 803 23.77 12.59 -19.81
CA VAL A 803 23.48 13.75 -18.96
C VAL A 803 23.39 13.35 -17.48
N TYR A 804 24.33 13.85 -16.67
CA TYR A 804 24.41 13.58 -15.23
C TYR A 804 23.38 14.39 -14.43
N SER A 805 22.18 13.85 -14.26
CA SER A 805 21.19 14.41 -13.32
C SER A 805 21.69 14.38 -11.87
N LYS A 806 21.34 15.42 -11.09
CA LYS A 806 21.59 15.42 -9.63
C LYS A 806 20.88 14.21 -9.01
N PRO A 807 21.52 13.46 -8.10
CA PRO A 807 20.89 12.30 -7.48
C PRO A 807 19.70 12.74 -6.63
N SER A 808 18.49 12.27 -6.96
CA SER A 808 17.32 12.40 -6.08
C SER A 808 17.63 11.76 -4.72
N THR A 809 17.31 12.48 -3.65
CA THR A 809 17.44 12.04 -2.26
C THR A 809 16.45 10.93 -2.00
N ARG A 810 16.88 9.67 -2.17
CA ARG A 810 16.03 8.52 -1.88
C ARG A 810 15.69 8.44 -0.40
N LEU A 811 14.41 8.28 -0.08
CA LEU A 811 13.98 8.16 1.31
C LEU A 811 14.48 6.84 1.89
N ASP A 812 15.15 6.91 3.04
CA ASP A 812 15.62 5.71 3.74
C ASP A 812 14.44 5.02 4.43
N ARG A 813 13.91 4.00 3.75
CA ARG A 813 12.83 3.12 4.22
C ARG A 813 13.37 1.87 4.92
N SER A 814 14.62 1.87 5.39
CA SER A 814 15.16 0.76 6.18
C SER A 814 14.46 0.67 7.55
N PRO A 815 14.25 -0.55 8.11
CA PRO A 815 13.68 -0.69 9.44
C PRO A 815 14.58 -0.06 10.50
N TYR A 816 14.02 0.30 11.66
CA TYR A 816 14.69 1.13 12.67
C TYR A 816 16.08 0.62 13.07
N ALA A 817 16.19 -0.65 13.49
CA ALA A 817 17.44 -1.26 13.94
C ALA A 817 18.50 -1.49 12.84
N PHE A 818 18.17 -1.25 11.57
CA PHE A 818 19.17 -1.24 10.50
C PHE A 818 19.74 0.16 10.42
N SER A 819 21.03 0.32 10.74
CA SER A 819 21.75 1.57 10.50
C SER A 819 21.54 2.03 9.06
N SER A 820 21.18 3.30 8.86
CA SER A 820 21.30 3.94 7.55
C SER A 820 22.72 3.70 7.03
N ALA A 821 22.86 3.34 5.75
CA ALA A 821 24.12 2.82 5.22
C ALA A 821 25.19 3.93 5.15
N SER A 822 25.92 4.12 6.26
CA SER A 822 26.92 5.17 6.46
C SER A 822 28.18 4.98 5.62
N HIS A 823 28.44 3.76 5.15
CA HIS A 823 29.55 3.51 4.24
C HIS A 823 29.21 4.00 2.83
N PRO A 824 30.04 4.87 2.22
CA PRO A 824 29.89 5.21 0.81
C PRO A 824 29.88 3.91 -0.01
N PRO A 825 28.99 3.76 -0.99
CA PRO A 825 28.90 2.54 -1.77
C PRO A 825 30.26 2.24 -2.42
N ASP A 826 30.71 1.00 -2.24
CA ASP A 826 31.86 0.39 -2.94
C ASP A 826 31.88 0.88 -4.39
N SER A 827 32.91 1.63 -4.80
CA SER A 827 32.91 2.58 -5.94
C SER A 827 32.50 2.01 -7.30
N ASN A 828 32.43 0.69 -7.37
CA ASN A 828 32.15 -0.14 -8.54
C ASN A 828 30.77 -0.80 -8.46
N ARG A 829 29.89 -0.38 -7.53
CA ARG A 829 28.55 -0.95 -7.30
C ARG A 829 27.47 0.12 -7.15
N LEU A 830 26.27 -0.24 -7.58
CA LEU A 830 25.07 0.54 -7.31
C LEU A 830 24.70 0.43 -5.83
N PRO A 831 24.23 1.51 -5.18
CA PRO A 831 23.71 1.46 -3.82
C PRO A 831 22.49 0.53 -3.75
N ILE A 832 22.58 -0.50 -2.90
CA ILE A 832 21.50 -1.46 -2.67
C ILE A 832 20.64 -0.95 -1.51
N THR A 833 19.41 -0.52 -1.80
CA THR A 833 18.43 -0.26 -0.74
C THR A 833 17.96 -1.60 -0.16
N ASN A 834 18.13 -1.79 1.15
CA ASN A 834 17.71 -3.02 1.84
C ASN A 834 16.21 -3.02 2.16
N THR A 835 15.37 -3.01 1.13
CA THR A 835 13.91 -3.01 1.23
C THR A 835 13.33 -4.39 1.55
N ARG A 836 13.99 -5.47 1.09
CA ARG A 836 13.51 -6.86 1.22
C ARG A 836 14.54 -7.77 1.90
N SER A 837 14.01 -8.56 2.82
CA SER A 837 14.61 -9.36 3.91
C SER A 837 15.52 -10.53 3.50
N ILE A 838 16.24 -10.42 2.38
CA ILE A 838 17.39 -11.30 2.11
C ILE A 838 18.51 -10.81 3.03
N PRO A 839 18.94 -11.57 4.06
CA PRO A 839 20.07 -11.17 4.87
C PRO A 839 21.29 -11.09 3.96
N ILE A 840 21.83 -9.88 3.78
CA ILE A 840 23.14 -9.71 3.18
C ILE A 840 24.09 -10.50 4.08
N ARG A 841 24.70 -11.56 3.54
CA ARG A 841 25.76 -12.28 4.24
C ARG A 841 26.81 -11.23 4.58
N PRO A 842 27.10 -10.94 5.86
CA PRO A 842 28.12 -9.97 6.21
C PRO A 842 29.37 -10.40 5.45
N ARG A 843 29.95 -9.49 4.66
CA ARG A 843 31.21 -9.79 3.97
C ARG A 843 32.14 -10.24 5.09
N ARG A 844 32.60 -11.49 5.02
CA ARG A 844 33.78 -11.90 5.79
C ARG A 844 34.82 -10.85 5.44
N SER A 845 35.18 -10.00 6.40
CA SER A 845 36.33 -9.13 6.24
C SER A 845 37.46 -10.01 5.72
N PRO A 846 38.25 -9.57 4.72
CA PRO A 846 39.34 -10.38 4.21
C PRO A 846 40.18 -10.77 5.42
N ARG A 847 40.18 -12.07 5.76
CA ARG A 847 40.50 -12.59 7.11
C ARG A 847 41.67 -11.77 7.63
N GLY A 848 41.40 -10.91 8.61
CA GLY A 848 42.43 -10.04 9.19
C GLY A 848 43.61 -10.93 9.46
N MET A 849 44.78 -10.53 8.94
CA MET A 849 45.98 -11.36 8.95
C MET A 849 46.05 -12.04 10.31
N ARG A 850 46.21 -13.36 10.33
CA ARG A 850 46.59 -14.10 11.54
C ARG A 850 47.92 -13.46 11.96
N LYS A 851 47.86 -12.37 12.75
CA LYS A 851 48.97 -11.93 13.58
C LYS A 851 49.27 -13.19 14.37
N LYS A 852 50.45 -13.77 14.12
CA LYS A 852 50.95 -14.85 14.94
C LYS A 852 50.93 -14.28 16.36
N TRP A 853 49.99 -14.74 17.18
CA TRP A 853 50.13 -14.59 18.61
C TRP A 853 51.40 -15.37 18.93
N GLY A 854 52.48 -14.65 19.24
CA GLY A 854 53.73 -15.27 19.66
C GLY A 854 53.41 -16.11 20.89
N GLY A 855 53.83 -17.37 20.88
CA GLY A 855 53.53 -18.27 21.98
C GLY A 855 54.20 -17.77 23.26
N HIS A 856 53.41 -17.22 24.18
CA HIS A 856 53.82 -17.17 25.58
C HIS A 856 53.48 -18.53 26.20
N ARG A 857 54.53 -19.30 26.42
CA ARG A 857 54.53 -20.61 27.04
C ARG A 857 54.41 -20.39 28.55
N ILE A 858 53.18 -20.40 29.08
CA ILE A 858 52.98 -20.41 30.53
C ILE A 858 53.37 -21.81 31.02
N MET A 859 54.52 -21.91 31.71
CA MET A 859 54.79 -23.07 32.55
C MET A 859 53.91 -22.94 33.79
N LEU A 860 53.10 -23.96 34.06
CA LEU A 860 52.59 -24.23 35.40
C LEU A 860 53.55 -25.22 36.04
N HIS A 861 54.19 -24.80 37.12
CA HIS A 861 54.99 -25.69 37.96
C HIS A 861 54.07 -26.48 38.91
N ARG A 862 54.50 -27.69 39.26
CA ARG A 862 54.06 -28.39 40.48
C ARG A 862 54.62 -27.68 41.70
#